data_AF-A0A8J9ZQG1-F1
#
_entry.id   AF-A0A8J9ZQG1-F1
#
_cell.length_a   1.000
_cell.length_b   1.000
_cell.length_c   1.000
_cell.angle_alpha   90.00
_cell.angle_beta   90.00
_cell.angle_gamma   90.00
#
_symmetry.space_group_name_H-M   'P 1'
#
loop_
_entity.id
_entity.type
_entity.pdbx_description
1 polymer ?
#
loop_
_entity_poly.entity_id
_entity_poly.type
_entity_poly.pdbx_seq_one_letter_code
_entity_poly.pdbx_strand_id
1 'polypeptide(L)'
;MFRLQSPVACVQRVAQAQLRVTGHAPTLGGHARALGGAVSRSHYSTQPETATQTDKPIQKVMVANRGEIAIRIFRACHELGMSTVGVFSEQDRLQTYRQKADEAYLIGKGEIAIRVFRACTELGISTVAVYSTEDRMHMHRQKADEAYPIGKGLPPVAAYLNIPEYIQIAKENDVDAIHPGYGFLSERSDFAQAVVDAGIRFVGPAPEIVRKMGDKVEARQIAIAAGVQVVPGTDGPVSTLEEAQQFCSEHGYPIILKAAFGGGGRGMRIVRNKEELNENFQRATSEALAAFGNGSLFIEKFIEKPRHIEVQILGDKAGNVVHLFERDCSVQRRYQKVVEYAPAPELDPVIRKDILADAVKLAKFVGYENAGTVEFLLDQEQGKFYFIEVNARLQVEHTVTEEVTGVDLVQSQLKIAQGNTLPELGLSQDNINIHGSAIQCRVTTEDPGRNFQPDTGRIEVFRSGEGMGIRLDSASAFAGAIISPHYDSLLCKVIAHAIDHRSAATKMRRALSEFRIRGVKTNIPFLQNVLHNEEFLSGAISTHFIDQNPGLFNFIPSRNRAQKLLYYIAHIMVNGPCTPLPTGLMPAEITPVVPPVPFDEPLPRGFRDIFVEEGPEGFAKAVRNHKGMLLMDTTFRDAHQSLLATRVRSYDLCRIAPFVAHNFANMYSVENWGGATFDVALRFLKECPWERLEAMRKRIPNIPFQMLLRGANGVGYTSYPDNVIFEFCKVAKETGMDIFRVFDSLNYLPNLILGMEAAGDAGGIVEAAICYSGDVSDPTKTKYNLKYYMDLADELIKAGTHVLSIKDMAGLLKPQAAKILISALRDKHPDMPIHVHTHDTSGAGVASMLACAEAGADVVDVAVDSMSGMTSQPSMGALVASLQGTELDTGIPLERVFDYSAYWEQTRQLYSPFECTVSMKSGNADVYENEIPGGQYTNLQFQAYSLGLADKFPEIKKAYAEANKLLGDVIKVTPSSKVVGDLAQFMVQNKLTPEMVLDRAEELSLPSSVIEFFQGYLGEPYGGFPEPLRSKILKGMKKVTGRPGESMPPLDFAALKLQLLEKFGKKIPVQDWDVLSAALYPTVLDEYLDFRSDFGPVDCLETRLFLTGPKIAEECEVAIEKGKTLSIKPLAVGDLNKMGQREVFFEMNGQLRSVLVKDNQALKEMHFHPKALKGVKGSIGAPMPGSVVDVKVAEGDKVKKGDPLVVLSAMKMEMVVKAPVDGVVKKISVEKGMSLEGDDLLVDVE
;
A
#
# COMPACT_ATOMS: atom_id res chain seq x y z
N MET A 1 5.60 37.38 -6.33
CA MET A 1 6.51 37.91 -7.38
C MET A 1 7.91 38.00 -6.82
N PHE A 2 8.96 37.67 -7.59
CA PHE A 2 10.24 38.41 -7.63
C PHE A 2 11.09 37.86 -8.79
N ARG A 3 11.63 38.75 -9.63
CA ARG A 3 12.65 38.46 -10.66
C ARG A 3 13.92 39.22 -10.30
N LEU A 4 15.09 38.68 -10.66
CA LEU A 4 16.35 39.34 -11.07
C LEU A 4 17.36 38.19 -11.29
N GLN A 5 17.57 37.75 -12.53
CA GLN A 5 18.55 38.25 -13.51
C GLN A 5 20.02 37.96 -13.16
N SER A 6 20.67 37.26 -14.10
CA SER A 6 22.12 37.04 -14.18
C SER A 6 22.74 37.99 -15.22
N PRO A 7 24.03 38.34 -15.10
CA PRO A 7 24.88 38.69 -16.23
C PRO A 7 26.04 37.68 -16.42
N VAL A 8 26.65 37.68 -17.62
CA VAL A 8 27.65 36.69 -18.06
C VAL A 8 28.91 37.36 -18.66
N ALA A 9 30.08 36.80 -18.33
CA ALA A 9 31.41 36.86 -18.99
C ALA A 9 32.21 38.18 -19.10
N CYS A 10 33.49 38.12 -18.70
CA CYS A 10 34.62 39.03 -19.00
C CYS A 10 35.93 38.43 -18.40
N VAL A 11 37.15 38.41 -18.99
CA VAL A 11 37.65 38.48 -20.39
C VAL A 11 39.08 37.85 -20.45
N GLN A 12 39.63 37.55 -21.62
CA GLN A 12 40.99 36.97 -21.80
C GLN A 12 42.13 38.02 -21.76
N ARG A 13 43.38 37.65 -21.37
CA ARG A 13 44.64 38.13 -22.03
C ARG A 13 45.97 37.41 -21.66
N VAL A 14 46.48 36.66 -22.64
CA VAL A 14 47.86 36.40 -23.12
C VAL A 14 49.07 37.14 -22.47
N ALA A 15 50.19 36.41 -22.22
CA ALA A 15 51.58 36.73 -22.69
C ALA A 15 52.70 35.70 -22.34
N GLN A 16 53.44 35.22 -23.36
CA GLN A 16 54.92 34.93 -23.50
C GLN A 16 55.74 34.19 -22.37
N ALA A 17 56.86 33.47 -22.57
CA ALA A 17 57.88 33.48 -23.65
C ALA A 17 58.78 32.19 -23.77
N GLN A 18 59.27 31.92 -25.00
CA GLN A 18 60.62 31.46 -25.44
C GLN A 18 61.33 30.09 -25.08
N LEU A 19 61.63 29.35 -26.17
CA LEU A 19 62.93 28.74 -26.59
C LEU A 19 63.62 27.56 -25.86
N ARG A 20 63.78 26.43 -26.60
CA ARG A 20 65.08 25.98 -27.17
C ARG A 20 64.89 25.03 -28.37
N VAL A 21 65.96 24.74 -29.13
CA VAL A 21 65.90 24.10 -30.48
C VAL A 21 67.05 23.11 -30.71
N THR A 22 66.73 21.89 -31.17
CA THR A 22 67.51 20.98 -32.07
C THR A 22 66.60 19.78 -32.42
N GLY A 23 66.44 19.26 -33.64
CA GLY A 23 66.83 19.76 -34.96
C GLY A 23 67.62 18.75 -35.81
N HIS A 24 66.96 18.00 -36.72
CA HIS A 24 67.50 17.46 -37.99
C HIS A 24 66.37 16.91 -38.91
N ALA A 25 66.66 16.84 -40.21
CA ALA A 25 65.83 16.34 -41.34
C ALA A 25 66.83 15.82 -42.43
N PRO A 26 66.50 15.47 -43.70
CA PRO A 26 65.23 15.48 -44.48
C PRO A 26 64.83 14.02 -44.91
N THR A 27 64.27 13.61 -46.08
CA THR A 27 64.07 14.20 -47.43
C THR A 27 62.90 13.56 -48.22
N LEU A 28 62.56 14.20 -49.34
CA LEU A 28 61.59 13.87 -50.39
C LEU A 28 61.93 12.62 -51.25
N GLY A 29 60.91 12.07 -51.94
CA GLY A 29 61.05 11.16 -53.10
C GLY A 29 59.69 10.66 -53.64
N GLY A 30 59.54 10.41 -54.94
CA GLY A 30 58.26 9.95 -55.52
C GLY A 30 58.35 9.46 -56.99
N HIS A 31 57.16 9.27 -57.62
CA HIS A 31 56.87 8.81 -59.00
C HIS A 31 56.58 7.31 -59.25
N ALA A 32 55.27 7.01 -59.33
CA ALA A 32 54.53 6.53 -60.52
C ALA A 32 54.99 5.34 -61.41
N ARG A 33 54.02 4.42 -61.60
CA ARG A 33 53.63 3.69 -62.85
C ARG A 33 54.48 2.52 -63.43
N ALA A 34 53.96 1.30 -63.21
CA ALA A 34 53.18 0.51 -64.20
C ALA A 34 53.81 -0.65 -65.05
N LEU A 35 52.97 -1.69 -65.26
CA LEU A 35 52.86 -2.66 -66.37
C LEU A 35 53.82 -3.86 -66.55
N GLY A 36 53.32 -5.05 -66.18
CA GLY A 36 53.13 -6.21 -67.11
C GLY A 36 54.26 -7.25 -67.31
N GLY A 37 53.91 -8.54 -67.47
CA GLY A 37 54.88 -9.60 -67.87
C GLY A 37 54.47 -11.07 -67.60
N ALA A 38 53.76 -11.69 -68.55
CA ALA A 38 53.12 -13.02 -68.47
C ALA A 38 54.02 -14.31 -68.39
N VAL A 39 53.50 -15.34 -67.69
CA VAL A 39 53.44 -16.79 -68.06
C VAL A 39 54.72 -17.69 -68.10
N SER A 40 54.72 -18.83 -67.36
CA SER A 40 54.86 -20.23 -67.90
C SER A 40 55.27 -21.37 -66.89
N ARG A 41 54.36 -22.34 -66.68
CA ARG A 41 54.55 -23.82 -66.53
C ARG A 41 55.41 -24.51 -65.43
N SER A 42 54.69 -25.13 -64.47
CA SER A 42 54.68 -26.57 -64.06
C SER A 42 55.93 -27.34 -63.57
N HIS A 43 55.79 -28.00 -62.41
CA HIS A 43 55.76 -29.47 -62.27
C HIS A 43 55.07 -29.92 -60.95
N TYR A 44 54.75 -31.22 -60.82
CA TYR A 44 54.03 -31.83 -59.69
C TYR A 44 54.99 -32.49 -58.68
N SER A 45 54.66 -32.41 -57.38
CA SER A 45 55.02 -33.40 -56.35
C SER A 45 54.05 -33.25 -55.15
N THR A 46 53.83 -34.30 -54.36
CA THR A 46 52.83 -34.35 -53.28
C THR A 46 53.37 -34.91 -51.97
N GLN A 47 53.22 -34.18 -50.87
CA GLN A 47 52.70 -34.66 -49.57
C GLN A 47 52.52 -33.48 -48.58
N PRO A 48 51.84 -33.64 -47.42
CA PRO A 48 51.01 -32.58 -46.85
C PRO A 48 51.72 -31.62 -45.88
N GLU A 49 51.30 -30.37 -45.90
CA GLU A 49 51.58 -29.39 -44.84
C GLU A 49 50.39 -29.25 -43.88
N THR A 50 50.69 -28.97 -42.61
CA THR A 50 49.70 -28.71 -41.56
C THR A 50 48.97 -27.38 -41.79
N ALA A 51 47.64 -27.41 -41.86
CA ALA A 51 46.84 -26.20 -41.98
C ALA A 51 46.87 -25.38 -40.67
N THR A 52 47.77 -24.41 -40.58
CA THR A 52 47.70 -23.34 -39.58
C THR A 52 46.43 -22.54 -39.80
N GLN A 53 45.52 -22.53 -38.82
CA GLN A 53 44.27 -21.80 -38.90
C GLN A 53 44.53 -20.29 -38.80
N THR A 54 44.47 -19.59 -39.94
CA THR A 54 44.60 -18.12 -39.99
C THR A 54 43.27 -17.44 -39.69
N ASP A 55 43.27 -16.50 -38.75
CA ASP A 55 42.06 -15.76 -38.36
C ASP A 55 41.43 -14.99 -39.53
N LYS A 56 40.09 -14.96 -39.56
CA LYS A 56 39.30 -14.24 -40.57
C LYS A 56 38.92 -12.83 -40.07
N PRO A 57 38.95 -11.80 -40.94
CA PRO A 57 38.46 -10.47 -40.59
C PRO A 57 36.92 -10.38 -40.57
N ILE A 58 36.40 -9.42 -39.81
CA ILE A 58 34.97 -9.14 -39.59
C ILE A 58 34.26 -8.72 -40.89
N GLN A 59 33.01 -9.16 -41.10
CA GLN A 59 32.21 -8.88 -42.31
C GLN A 59 30.78 -8.35 -42.03
N LYS A 60 30.34 -8.28 -40.76
CA LYS A 60 29.00 -7.84 -40.33
C LYS A 60 29.12 -6.99 -39.07
N VAL A 61 28.39 -5.88 -38.98
CA VAL A 61 28.50 -4.89 -37.90
C VAL A 61 27.10 -4.47 -37.41
N MET A 62 26.76 -4.82 -36.18
CA MET A 62 25.55 -4.31 -35.52
C MET A 62 25.81 -2.94 -34.88
N VAL A 63 24.88 -1.99 -35.06
CA VAL A 63 24.98 -0.65 -34.49
C VAL A 63 23.84 -0.41 -33.51
N ALA A 64 24.12 -0.65 -32.22
CA ALA A 64 23.19 -0.44 -31.10
C ALA A 64 23.07 1.05 -30.70
N ASN A 65 22.83 1.93 -31.68
CA ASN A 65 22.67 3.37 -31.50
C ASN A 65 21.46 3.89 -32.31
N ARG A 66 20.97 5.10 -32.02
CA ARG A 66 19.78 5.68 -32.67
C ARG A 66 20.11 6.92 -33.50
N GLY A 67 19.26 7.18 -34.49
CA GLY A 67 19.31 8.41 -35.30
C GLY A 67 20.59 8.56 -36.13
N GLU A 68 21.04 9.81 -36.28
CA GLU A 68 22.07 10.21 -37.25
C GLU A 68 23.46 9.58 -37.00
N ILE A 69 23.79 9.21 -35.75
CA ILE A 69 25.06 8.53 -35.44
C ILE A 69 25.07 7.12 -36.03
N ALA A 70 23.98 6.37 -35.88
CA ALA A 70 23.87 5.03 -36.45
C ALA A 70 23.96 5.06 -37.99
N ILE A 71 23.28 6.03 -38.62
CA ILE A 71 23.31 6.24 -40.08
C ILE A 71 24.73 6.46 -40.62
N ARG A 72 25.60 7.14 -39.85
CA ARG A 72 27.00 7.37 -40.24
C ARG A 72 27.86 6.11 -40.12
N ILE A 73 27.64 5.31 -39.07
CA ILE A 73 28.37 4.06 -38.89
C ILE A 73 27.95 3.05 -39.96
N PHE A 74 26.65 2.92 -40.28
CA PHE A 74 26.18 2.06 -41.38
C PHE A 74 26.85 2.42 -42.70
N ARG A 75 26.85 3.71 -43.08
CA ARG A 75 27.50 4.18 -44.31
C ARG A 75 29.00 3.85 -44.34
N ALA A 76 29.73 4.05 -43.25
CA ALA A 76 31.15 3.71 -43.16
C ALA A 76 31.39 2.19 -43.28
N CYS A 77 30.49 1.35 -42.77
CA CYS A 77 30.57 -0.10 -42.92
C CYS A 77 30.29 -0.53 -44.38
N HIS A 78 29.29 0.06 -45.03
CA HIS A 78 28.98 -0.17 -46.45
C HIS A 78 30.12 0.25 -47.37
N GLU A 79 30.78 1.39 -47.09
CA GLU A 79 31.97 1.85 -47.83
C GLU A 79 33.18 0.91 -47.68
N LEU A 80 33.19 0.06 -46.64
CA LEU A 80 34.18 -0.99 -46.39
C LEU A 80 33.72 -2.39 -46.83
N GLY A 81 32.54 -2.52 -47.44
CA GLY A 81 31.98 -3.80 -47.90
C GLY A 81 31.41 -4.71 -46.80
N MET A 82 31.18 -4.17 -45.58
CA MET A 82 30.59 -4.90 -44.46
C MET A 82 29.06 -4.74 -44.43
N SER A 83 28.37 -5.80 -44.02
CA SER A 83 26.91 -5.80 -43.80
C SER A 83 26.52 -5.21 -42.45
N THR A 84 25.30 -4.69 -42.31
CA THR A 84 24.90 -3.83 -41.18
C THR A 84 23.56 -4.20 -40.54
N VAL A 85 23.49 -4.16 -39.20
CA VAL A 85 22.28 -4.52 -38.43
C VAL A 85 21.87 -3.37 -37.49
N GLY A 86 20.59 -3.00 -37.51
CA GLY A 86 20.04 -1.89 -36.74
C GLY A 86 19.09 -2.31 -35.61
N VAL A 87 19.43 -1.96 -34.36
CA VAL A 87 18.59 -2.25 -33.18
C VAL A 87 17.56 -1.13 -32.96
N PHE A 88 16.28 -1.49 -32.80
CA PHE A 88 15.20 -0.51 -32.67
C PHE A 88 14.11 -0.96 -31.67
N SER A 89 13.40 0.00 -31.05
CA SER A 89 12.23 -0.29 -30.22
C SER A 89 10.93 -0.10 -31.01
N GLU A 90 9.79 -0.58 -30.48
CA GLU A 90 8.48 -0.42 -31.13
C GLU A 90 8.14 1.06 -31.47
N GLN A 91 8.63 2.00 -30.65
CA GLN A 91 8.50 3.45 -30.87
C GLN A 91 9.40 3.98 -32.01
N ASP A 92 10.51 3.32 -32.32
CA ASP A 92 11.44 3.68 -33.39
C ASP A 92 11.09 3.03 -34.74
N ARG A 93 10.01 2.24 -34.82
CA ARG A 93 9.65 1.37 -35.97
C ARG A 93 9.58 2.07 -37.34
N LEU A 94 9.35 3.38 -37.35
CA LEU A 94 9.28 4.24 -38.55
C LEU A 94 10.51 5.16 -38.73
N GLN A 95 11.51 5.10 -37.85
CA GLN A 95 12.66 6.01 -37.85
C GLN A 95 13.66 5.68 -38.97
N THR A 96 14.24 6.72 -39.58
CA THR A 96 15.06 6.60 -40.80
C THR A 96 16.34 5.76 -40.62
N TYR A 97 16.89 5.66 -39.42
CA TYR A 97 18.08 4.83 -39.17
C TYR A 97 17.78 3.33 -39.31
N ARG A 98 16.58 2.90 -38.91
CA ARG A 98 16.09 1.52 -39.05
C ARG A 98 15.74 1.15 -40.51
N GLN A 99 15.70 2.12 -41.42
CA GLN A 99 15.55 1.91 -42.87
C GLN A 99 16.89 1.90 -43.63
N LYS A 100 18.03 2.06 -42.94
CA LYS A 100 19.36 2.17 -43.54
C LYS A 100 20.36 1.12 -43.05
N ALA A 101 19.95 0.25 -42.13
CA ALA A 101 20.61 -1.03 -41.92
C ALA A 101 20.08 -2.06 -42.92
N ASP A 102 20.87 -3.09 -43.21
CA ASP A 102 20.46 -4.19 -44.10
C ASP A 102 19.45 -5.12 -43.40
N GLU A 103 19.55 -5.23 -42.06
CA GLU A 103 18.67 -6.03 -41.19
C GLU A 103 18.29 -5.26 -39.91
N ALA A 104 17.18 -5.60 -39.22
CA ALA A 104 16.75 -4.92 -37.98
C ALA A 104 15.80 -5.77 -37.09
N TYR A 105 16.02 -5.80 -35.76
CA TYR A 105 15.44 -6.82 -34.83
C TYR A 105 14.93 -6.31 -33.44
N LEU A 106 14.18 -7.18 -32.71
CA LEU A 106 13.44 -6.94 -31.44
C LEU A 106 13.36 -8.23 -30.52
N ILE A 107 13.45 -8.17 -29.16
CA ILE A 107 14.21 -9.19 -28.36
C ILE A 107 13.70 -9.57 -26.85
N GLY A 108 14.21 -10.60 -26.06
CA GLY A 108 13.65 -11.41 -24.84
C GLY A 108 14.57 -11.80 -23.57
N LYS A 109 14.34 -12.75 -22.55
CA LYS A 109 14.81 -12.85 -21.02
C LYS A 109 16.04 -13.68 -20.51
N GLY A 110 16.81 -13.19 -19.49
CA GLY A 110 17.64 -14.00 -18.54
C GLY A 110 18.86 -13.28 -17.90
N GLU A 111 19.31 -13.57 -16.66
CA GLU A 111 20.44 -12.85 -16.01
C GLU A 111 21.85 -13.30 -16.46
N ILE A 112 22.23 -14.56 -16.15
CA ILE A 112 23.58 -15.06 -16.42
C ILE A 112 23.96 -14.94 -17.90
N ALA A 113 22.98 -15.07 -18.79
CA ALA A 113 23.20 -14.83 -20.20
C ALA A 113 23.54 -13.36 -20.51
N ILE A 114 22.91 -12.36 -19.86
CA ILE A 114 23.32 -10.95 -19.95
C ILE A 114 24.75 -10.75 -19.41
N ARG A 115 25.10 -11.41 -18.30
CA ARG A 115 26.45 -11.36 -17.71
C ARG A 115 27.51 -11.92 -18.66
N VAL A 116 27.20 -13.00 -19.38
CA VAL A 116 28.05 -13.58 -20.43
C VAL A 116 28.11 -12.69 -21.66
N PHE A 117 26.98 -12.18 -22.15
CA PHE A 117 26.97 -11.33 -23.35
C PHE A 117 27.74 -10.03 -23.14
N ARG A 118 27.68 -9.42 -21.94
CA ARG A 118 28.56 -8.29 -21.57
C ARG A 118 30.04 -8.64 -21.75
N ALA A 119 30.49 -9.75 -21.18
CA ALA A 119 31.88 -10.21 -21.30
C ALA A 119 32.26 -10.50 -22.76
N CYS A 120 31.37 -11.09 -23.56
CA CYS A 120 31.58 -11.28 -24.99
C CYS A 120 31.71 -9.94 -25.74
N THR A 121 30.77 -9.00 -25.54
CA THR A 121 30.81 -7.67 -26.17
C THR A 121 32.07 -6.88 -25.79
N GLU A 122 32.49 -6.95 -24.52
CA GLU A 122 33.74 -6.33 -24.02
C GLU A 122 35.00 -6.93 -24.67
N LEU A 123 34.94 -8.19 -25.11
CA LEU A 123 36.00 -8.88 -25.86
C LEU A 123 35.82 -8.80 -27.39
N GLY A 124 34.78 -8.11 -27.88
CA GLY A 124 34.48 -8.00 -29.32
C GLY A 124 33.89 -9.27 -29.95
N ILE A 125 33.38 -10.19 -29.14
CA ILE A 125 32.80 -11.47 -29.55
C ILE A 125 31.28 -11.32 -29.73
N SER A 126 30.76 -11.72 -30.90
CA SER A 126 29.32 -11.75 -31.18
C SER A 126 28.57 -12.82 -30.37
N THR A 127 27.27 -12.60 -30.15
CA THR A 127 26.49 -13.30 -29.11
C THR A 127 25.16 -13.84 -29.63
N VAL A 128 24.87 -15.10 -29.27
CA VAL A 128 23.64 -15.81 -29.63
C VAL A 128 22.84 -16.19 -28.39
N ALA A 129 21.53 -15.94 -28.42
CA ALA A 129 20.56 -16.34 -27.41
C ALA A 129 19.59 -17.42 -27.90
N VAL A 130 19.08 -18.26 -27.00
CA VAL A 130 17.94 -19.17 -27.26
C VAL A 130 16.79 -18.88 -26.31
N TYR A 131 15.53 -19.01 -26.73
CA TYR A 131 14.39 -18.65 -25.88
C TYR A 131 13.14 -19.53 -26.07
N SER A 132 12.42 -19.84 -25.00
CA SER A 132 11.13 -20.55 -25.08
C SER A 132 10.00 -19.64 -25.58
N THR A 133 8.84 -20.23 -25.92
CA THR A 133 7.61 -19.48 -26.26
C THR A 133 7.20 -18.50 -25.16
N GLU A 134 7.37 -18.87 -23.89
CA GLU A 134 7.05 -18.08 -22.70
C GLU A 134 8.04 -16.92 -22.52
N ASP A 135 9.29 -17.07 -22.96
CA ASP A 135 10.38 -16.12 -22.68
C ASP A 135 10.56 -14.97 -23.68
N ARG A 136 9.55 -14.77 -24.53
CA ARG A 136 9.57 -13.83 -25.66
C ARG A 136 9.60 -12.31 -25.34
N MET A 137 9.12 -11.83 -24.18
CA MET A 137 8.80 -10.38 -23.92
C MET A 137 9.68 -9.66 -22.86
N HIS A 138 10.99 -9.55 -23.04
CA HIS A 138 11.91 -9.71 -21.88
C HIS A 138 13.40 -9.26 -22.14
N MET A 139 14.45 -9.59 -21.33
CA MET A 139 15.84 -9.00 -21.41
C MET A 139 17.19 -9.75 -21.82
N HIS A 140 17.49 -11.08 -21.73
CA HIS A 140 18.78 -11.65 -22.29
C HIS A 140 18.92 -11.60 -23.80
N ARG A 141 17.94 -12.11 -24.55
CA ARG A 141 17.83 -11.96 -26.00
C ARG A 141 17.89 -10.47 -26.39
N GLN A 142 17.53 -9.52 -25.50
CA GLN A 142 17.76 -8.05 -25.71
C GLN A 142 19.20 -7.57 -25.52
N LYS A 143 20.13 -8.48 -25.19
CA LYS A 143 21.56 -8.25 -25.00
C LYS A 143 22.42 -9.20 -25.82
N ALA A 144 21.80 -10.10 -26.60
CA ALA A 144 22.47 -10.84 -27.66
C ALA A 144 22.37 -10.06 -28.98
N ASP A 145 23.29 -10.34 -29.90
CA ASP A 145 23.24 -9.84 -31.28
C ASP A 145 22.19 -10.61 -32.11
N GLU A 146 22.13 -11.93 -31.95
CA GLU A 146 21.20 -12.82 -32.65
C GLU A 146 20.47 -13.78 -31.68
N ALA A 147 19.28 -14.28 -32.04
CA ALA A 147 18.50 -15.11 -31.12
C ALA A 147 17.39 -15.97 -31.74
N TYR A 148 17.27 -17.21 -31.25
CA TYR A 148 16.46 -18.27 -31.87
C TYR A 148 15.47 -18.91 -30.89
N PRO A 149 14.24 -19.25 -31.31
CA PRO A 149 13.32 -20.00 -30.46
C PRO A 149 13.81 -21.44 -30.25
N ILE A 150 13.64 -21.98 -29.05
CA ILE A 150 13.99 -23.37 -28.69
C ILE A 150 12.79 -24.08 -28.05
N GLY A 151 12.69 -25.39 -28.25
CA GLY A 151 11.72 -26.28 -27.61
C GLY A 151 10.28 -26.03 -28.02
N LYS A 152 10.04 -25.80 -29.32
CA LYS A 152 8.71 -25.44 -29.82
C LYS A 152 7.66 -26.54 -29.52
N GLY A 153 6.78 -26.27 -28.55
CA GLY A 153 5.75 -27.20 -28.08
C GLY A 153 6.15 -28.04 -26.87
N LEU A 154 7.40 -27.93 -26.39
CA LEU A 154 7.84 -28.51 -25.13
C LEU A 154 7.39 -27.64 -23.93
N PRO A 155 7.33 -28.21 -22.70
CA PRO A 155 7.23 -27.42 -21.48
C PRO A 155 8.36 -26.37 -21.33
N PRO A 156 8.13 -25.24 -20.63
CA PRO A 156 9.06 -24.10 -20.63
C PRO A 156 10.50 -24.46 -20.20
N VAL A 157 10.63 -25.23 -19.11
CA VAL A 157 11.94 -25.70 -18.61
C VAL A 157 12.55 -26.78 -19.51
N ALA A 158 11.72 -27.63 -20.14
CA ALA A 158 12.19 -28.72 -21.00
C ALA A 158 12.77 -28.19 -22.33
N ALA A 159 12.32 -27.01 -22.80
CA ALA A 159 12.90 -26.33 -23.95
C ALA A 159 14.40 -26.05 -23.77
N TYR A 160 14.79 -25.51 -22.62
CA TYR A 160 16.19 -25.24 -22.25
C TYR A 160 16.99 -26.49 -21.85
N LEU A 161 16.43 -27.69 -21.98
CA LEU A 161 17.11 -28.97 -21.78
C LEU A 161 17.28 -29.76 -23.10
N ASN A 162 16.86 -29.20 -24.25
CA ASN A 162 16.85 -29.90 -25.53
C ASN A 162 18.23 -29.87 -26.23
N ILE A 163 19.16 -30.72 -25.76
CA ILE A 163 20.54 -30.82 -26.27
C ILE A 163 20.62 -30.85 -27.82
N PRO A 164 19.87 -31.69 -28.56
CA PRO A 164 19.92 -31.70 -30.03
C PRO A 164 19.59 -30.35 -30.68
N GLU A 165 18.65 -29.59 -30.14
CA GLU A 165 18.20 -28.32 -30.71
C GLU A 165 19.23 -27.19 -30.44
N TYR A 166 19.94 -27.23 -29.30
CA TYR A 166 21.12 -26.39 -29.07
C TYR A 166 22.21 -26.64 -30.13
N ILE A 167 22.54 -27.90 -30.40
CA ILE A 167 23.57 -28.26 -31.40
C ILE A 167 23.11 -27.91 -32.83
N GLN A 168 21.83 -28.06 -33.13
CA GLN A 168 21.25 -27.63 -34.41
C GLN A 168 21.36 -26.12 -34.59
N ILE A 169 20.83 -25.32 -33.66
CA ILE A 169 20.86 -23.84 -33.71
C ILE A 169 22.31 -23.34 -33.84
N ALA A 170 23.24 -23.94 -33.09
CA ALA A 170 24.65 -23.55 -33.12
C ALA A 170 25.33 -23.86 -34.47
N LYS A 171 24.98 -24.97 -35.13
CA LYS A 171 25.49 -25.33 -36.47
C LYS A 171 24.82 -24.58 -37.62
N GLU A 172 23.55 -24.21 -37.47
CA GLU A 172 22.80 -23.44 -38.48
C GLU A 172 23.23 -21.96 -38.54
N ASN A 173 23.93 -21.47 -37.53
CA ASN A 173 24.32 -20.06 -37.37
C ASN A 173 25.81 -19.89 -36.97
N ASP A 174 26.68 -20.79 -37.46
CA ASP A 174 28.16 -20.71 -37.39
C ASP A 174 28.77 -20.40 -36.00
N VAL A 175 28.23 -20.99 -34.92
CA VAL A 175 28.64 -20.68 -33.54
C VAL A 175 29.92 -21.40 -33.11
N ASP A 176 31.01 -20.64 -32.91
CA ASP A 176 32.34 -21.12 -32.48
C ASP A 176 32.41 -21.73 -31.06
N ALA A 177 31.54 -21.30 -30.15
CA ALA A 177 31.61 -21.66 -28.73
C ALA A 177 30.25 -21.56 -28.01
N ILE A 178 30.02 -22.45 -27.05
CA ILE A 178 28.83 -22.45 -26.19
C ILE A 178 29.25 -22.29 -24.73
N HIS A 179 28.79 -21.21 -24.09
CA HIS A 179 28.94 -20.97 -22.66
C HIS A 179 27.65 -21.40 -21.94
N PRO A 180 27.67 -22.43 -21.08
CA PRO A 180 26.44 -23.00 -20.51
C PRO A 180 25.88 -22.21 -19.33
N GLY A 181 26.65 -21.28 -18.75
CA GLY A 181 26.23 -20.49 -17.59
C GLY A 181 26.18 -21.35 -16.32
N TYR A 182 25.02 -21.39 -15.66
CA TYR A 182 24.75 -22.27 -14.52
C TYR A 182 23.31 -22.79 -14.53
N GLY A 183 23.09 -23.93 -13.86
CA GLY A 183 21.84 -24.68 -13.97
C GLY A 183 21.65 -25.33 -15.36
N PHE A 184 20.43 -25.79 -15.64
CA PHE A 184 20.05 -26.44 -16.90
C PHE A 184 21.04 -27.52 -17.37
N LEU A 185 21.89 -27.23 -18.36
CA LEU A 185 22.83 -28.17 -18.99
C LEU A 185 24.29 -27.97 -18.56
N SER A 186 24.59 -27.03 -17.66
CA SER A 186 25.97 -26.67 -17.28
C SER A 186 26.78 -27.75 -16.56
N GLU A 187 26.12 -28.74 -15.95
CA GLU A 187 26.74 -29.91 -15.30
C GLU A 187 26.49 -31.21 -16.09
N ARG A 188 25.95 -31.12 -17.32
CA ARG A 188 25.62 -32.28 -18.16
C ARG A 188 26.82 -32.65 -19.02
N SER A 189 27.56 -33.68 -18.61
CA SER A 189 28.71 -34.19 -19.37
C SER A 189 28.33 -34.66 -20.79
N ASP A 190 27.10 -35.13 -21.00
CA ASP A 190 26.56 -35.48 -22.32
C ASP A 190 26.27 -34.25 -23.19
N PHE A 191 25.90 -33.11 -22.60
CA PHE A 191 25.84 -31.84 -23.32
C PHE A 191 27.23 -31.34 -23.69
N ALA A 192 28.17 -31.32 -22.73
CA ALA A 192 29.55 -30.93 -22.98
C ALA A 192 30.20 -31.79 -24.07
N GLN A 193 29.97 -33.11 -24.06
CA GLN A 193 30.41 -34.01 -25.11
C GLN A 193 29.75 -33.71 -26.46
N ALA A 194 28.42 -33.53 -26.51
CA ALA A 194 27.71 -33.20 -27.75
C ALA A 194 28.16 -31.87 -28.38
N VAL A 195 28.58 -30.89 -27.57
CA VAL A 195 29.18 -29.62 -28.03
C VAL A 195 30.57 -29.87 -28.66
N VAL A 196 31.42 -30.67 -28.01
CA VAL A 196 32.76 -31.01 -28.54
C VAL A 196 32.66 -31.87 -29.81
N ASP A 197 31.79 -32.89 -29.82
CA ASP A 197 31.50 -33.75 -30.98
C ASP A 197 30.88 -32.97 -32.15
N ALA A 198 30.26 -31.82 -31.88
CA ALA A 198 29.76 -30.90 -32.89
C ALA A 198 30.86 -30.08 -33.58
N GLY A 199 32.09 -30.07 -33.05
CA GLY A 199 33.19 -29.20 -33.48
C GLY A 199 33.19 -27.83 -32.80
N ILE A 200 32.41 -27.65 -31.74
CA ILE A 200 32.15 -26.37 -31.07
C ILE A 200 32.89 -26.35 -29.72
N ARG A 201 33.41 -25.19 -29.29
CA ARG A 201 34.10 -25.09 -28.00
C ARG A 201 33.10 -25.04 -26.84
N PHE A 202 33.17 -26.00 -25.92
CA PHE A 202 32.47 -25.90 -24.64
C PHE A 202 33.24 -24.95 -23.70
N VAL A 203 32.59 -23.91 -23.17
CA VAL A 203 33.24 -22.96 -22.24
C VAL A 203 32.99 -23.43 -20.80
N GLY A 204 33.78 -24.40 -20.38
CA GLY A 204 33.75 -25.06 -19.08
C GLY A 204 34.83 -26.14 -19.01
N PRO A 205 34.82 -27.02 -18.00
CA PRO A 205 35.74 -28.14 -17.92
C PRO A 205 35.48 -29.19 -19.01
N ALA A 206 36.50 -29.99 -19.36
CA ALA A 206 36.34 -31.13 -20.27
C ALA A 206 35.19 -32.07 -19.84
N PRO A 207 34.48 -32.73 -20.79
CA PRO A 207 33.32 -33.58 -20.49
C PRO A 207 33.59 -34.68 -19.45
N GLU A 208 34.81 -35.24 -19.43
CA GLU A 208 35.23 -36.24 -18.44
C GLU A 208 35.34 -35.65 -17.03
N ILE A 209 35.81 -34.41 -16.89
CA ILE A 209 35.90 -33.69 -15.60
C ILE A 209 34.51 -33.31 -15.12
N VAL A 210 33.62 -32.84 -16.02
CA VAL A 210 32.21 -32.58 -15.69
C VAL A 210 31.54 -33.85 -15.15
N ARG A 211 31.79 -35.02 -15.73
CA ARG A 211 31.30 -36.31 -15.20
C ARG A 211 31.89 -36.63 -13.83
N LYS A 212 33.22 -36.65 -13.72
CA LYS A 212 33.97 -37.01 -12.51
C LYS A 212 33.64 -36.14 -11.29
N MET A 213 33.31 -34.88 -11.51
CA MET A 213 32.97 -33.90 -10.47
C MET A 213 31.47 -33.84 -10.19
N GLY A 214 30.62 -34.18 -11.17
CA GLY A 214 29.17 -34.20 -11.04
C GLY A 214 28.61 -35.43 -10.33
N ASP A 215 29.27 -36.59 -10.43
CA ASP A 215 28.96 -37.76 -9.59
C ASP A 215 29.57 -37.58 -8.19
N LYS A 216 28.72 -37.56 -7.16
CA LYS A 216 29.15 -37.28 -5.78
C LYS A 216 29.92 -38.44 -5.12
N VAL A 217 29.83 -39.65 -5.66
CA VAL A 217 30.63 -40.80 -5.20
C VAL A 217 31.99 -40.79 -5.90
N GLU A 218 32.03 -40.57 -7.23
CA GLU A 218 33.30 -40.44 -7.98
C GLU A 218 34.13 -39.25 -7.46
N ALA A 219 33.51 -38.07 -7.30
CA ALA A 219 34.17 -36.86 -6.77
C ALA A 219 34.71 -37.04 -5.33
N ARG A 220 33.97 -37.76 -4.47
CA ARG A 220 34.38 -38.09 -3.10
C ARG A 220 35.57 -39.05 -3.06
N GLN A 221 35.55 -40.11 -3.87
CA GLN A 221 36.67 -41.04 -3.98
C GLN A 221 37.92 -40.35 -4.53
N ILE A 222 37.76 -39.44 -5.49
CA ILE A 222 38.83 -38.57 -6.00
C ILE A 222 39.37 -37.64 -4.90
N ALA A 223 38.52 -37.03 -4.08
CA ALA A 223 38.97 -36.17 -2.96
C ALA A 223 39.79 -36.97 -1.93
N ILE A 224 39.38 -38.19 -1.58
CA ILE A 224 40.16 -39.09 -0.72
C ILE A 224 41.51 -39.44 -1.38
N ALA A 225 41.52 -39.74 -2.68
CA ALA A 225 42.74 -40.07 -3.43
C ALA A 225 43.72 -38.87 -3.57
N ALA A 226 43.18 -37.65 -3.67
CA ALA A 226 43.94 -36.40 -3.58
C ALA A 226 44.40 -36.07 -2.16
N GLY A 227 44.01 -36.86 -1.15
CA GLY A 227 44.33 -36.64 0.26
C GLY A 227 43.65 -35.40 0.84
N VAL A 228 42.44 -35.07 0.38
CA VAL A 228 41.59 -34.00 0.91
C VAL A 228 40.58 -34.60 1.89
N GLN A 229 40.33 -33.91 3.01
CA GLN A 229 39.44 -34.43 4.06
C GLN A 229 37.96 -34.39 3.62
N VAL A 230 37.27 -35.53 3.65
CA VAL A 230 35.83 -35.66 3.33
C VAL A 230 34.99 -35.95 4.57
N VAL A 231 33.69 -35.68 4.54
CA VAL A 231 32.77 -36.02 5.65
C VAL A 231 32.74 -37.54 5.86
N PRO A 232 32.83 -38.09 7.09
CA PRO A 232 32.67 -39.53 7.32
C PRO A 232 31.32 -40.03 6.78
N GLY A 233 31.36 -41.07 5.95
CA GLY A 233 30.22 -41.51 5.12
C GLY A 233 30.55 -42.79 4.38
N THR A 234 29.54 -43.49 3.87
CA THR A 234 29.68 -44.84 3.28
C THR A 234 30.61 -44.87 2.06
N ASP A 235 31.22 -46.02 1.76
CA ASP A 235 32.14 -46.16 0.62
C ASP A 235 31.43 -46.16 -0.75
N GLY A 236 30.11 -46.35 -0.75
CA GLY A 236 29.25 -46.31 -1.93
C GLY A 236 27.77 -46.15 -1.56
N PRO A 237 26.86 -46.34 -2.54
CA PRO A 237 25.42 -46.24 -2.32
C PRO A 237 24.88 -47.36 -1.41
N VAL A 238 23.97 -47.00 -0.52
CA VAL A 238 23.22 -47.89 0.38
C VAL A 238 21.85 -48.17 -0.21
N SER A 239 21.41 -49.43 -0.17
CA SER A 239 20.10 -49.86 -0.70
C SER A 239 19.22 -50.55 0.34
N THR A 240 19.77 -50.93 1.50
CA THR A 240 19.07 -51.64 2.58
C THR A 240 19.10 -50.88 3.90
N LEU A 241 18.16 -51.20 4.80
CA LEU A 241 18.09 -50.59 6.12
C LEU A 241 19.20 -51.15 7.04
N GLU A 242 19.63 -52.37 6.79
CA GLU A 242 20.66 -53.12 7.50
C GLU A 242 22.04 -52.46 7.32
N GLU A 243 22.43 -52.13 6.09
CA GLU A 243 23.60 -51.32 5.76
C GLU A 243 23.58 -49.95 6.49
N ALA A 244 22.42 -49.30 6.52
CA ALA A 244 22.25 -48.04 7.23
C ALA A 244 22.39 -48.18 8.76
N GLN A 245 21.89 -49.28 9.34
CA GLN A 245 22.06 -49.58 10.76
C GLN A 245 23.52 -49.91 11.12
N GLN A 246 24.27 -50.57 10.24
CA GLN A 246 25.69 -50.81 10.42
C GLN A 246 26.47 -49.49 10.46
N PHE A 247 26.29 -48.62 9.46
CA PHE A 247 26.95 -47.31 9.42
C PHE A 247 26.63 -46.47 10.67
N CYS A 248 25.37 -46.46 11.13
CA CYS A 248 24.97 -45.78 12.37
C CYS A 248 25.66 -46.35 13.63
N SER A 249 25.95 -47.65 13.64
CA SER A 249 26.62 -48.33 14.76
C SER A 249 28.11 -48.06 14.81
N GLU A 250 28.74 -47.82 13.66
CA GLU A 250 30.18 -47.55 13.52
C GLU A 250 30.52 -46.06 13.68
N HIS A 251 29.69 -45.15 13.14
CA HIS A 251 29.98 -43.70 13.13
C HIS A 251 29.11 -42.86 14.07
N GLY A 252 28.02 -43.41 14.60
CA GLY A 252 27.09 -42.75 15.52
C GLY A 252 26.19 -41.68 14.88
N TYR A 253 25.14 -41.31 15.61
CA TYR A 253 24.21 -40.23 15.26
C TYR A 253 24.78 -38.84 15.65
N PRO A 254 24.27 -37.73 15.05
CA PRO A 254 23.32 -37.68 13.95
C PRO A 254 23.97 -38.02 12.59
N ILE A 255 23.15 -38.56 11.67
CA ILE A 255 23.53 -38.80 10.28
C ILE A 255 22.59 -38.05 9.34
N ILE A 256 23.00 -37.89 8.08
CA ILE A 256 22.16 -37.42 6.98
C ILE A 256 22.13 -38.47 5.87
N LEU A 257 20.91 -38.91 5.54
CA LEU A 257 20.60 -39.67 4.34
C LEU A 257 20.50 -38.68 3.17
N LYS A 258 21.11 -39.02 2.04
CA LYS A 258 21.06 -38.27 0.78
C LYS A 258 20.72 -39.24 -0.36
N ALA A 259 20.08 -38.78 -1.43
CA ALA A 259 19.92 -39.58 -2.65
C ALA A 259 21.27 -39.67 -3.38
N ALA A 260 21.75 -40.87 -3.72
CA ALA A 260 23.09 -41.07 -4.29
C ALA A 260 23.29 -40.37 -5.64
N PHE A 261 22.21 -40.26 -6.43
CA PHE A 261 22.18 -39.63 -7.77
C PHE A 261 21.32 -38.34 -7.77
N GLY A 262 21.19 -37.67 -6.61
CA GLY A 262 20.28 -36.55 -6.41
C GLY A 262 20.96 -35.19 -6.23
N GLY A 263 20.29 -34.14 -6.71
CA GLY A 263 20.72 -32.74 -6.58
C GLY A 263 19.63 -31.81 -6.04
N GLY A 264 20.00 -30.56 -5.71
CA GLY A 264 19.05 -29.50 -5.34
C GLY A 264 18.33 -29.70 -4.00
N GLY A 265 18.92 -30.47 -3.06
CA GLY A 265 18.42 -30.65 -1.69
C GLY A 265 17.19 -31.55 -1.52
N ARG A 266 16.71 -32.19 -2.60
CA ARG A 266 15.63 -33.18 -2.55
C ARG A 266 16.19 -34.58 -2.25
N GLY A 267 15.39 -35.43 -1.62
CA GLY A 267 15.81 -36.77 -1.19
C GLY A 267 16.80 -36.78 -0.02
N MET A 268 16.86 -35.70 0.78
CA MET A 268 17.71 -35.63 1.98
C MET A 268 16.88 -35.73 3.28
N ARG A 269 17.40 -36.44 4.29
CA ARG A 269 16.81 -36.53 5.64
C ARG A 269 17.88 -36.63 6.73
N ILE A 270 17.79 -35.79 7.75
CA ILE A 270 18.56 -35.96 8.99
C ILE A 270 17.91 -37.09 9.79
N VAL A 271 18.73 -37.93 10.42
CA VAL A 271 18.31 -38.93 11.41
C VAL A 271 19.12 -38.70 12.68
N ARG A 272 18.43 -38.36 13.78
CA ARG A 272 19.03 -37.95 15.06
C ARG A 272 19.15 -39.07 16.09
N ASN A 273 18.40 -40.15 15.90
CA ASN A 273 18.33 -41.30 16.81
C ASN A 273 17.99 -42.59 16.03
N LYS A 274 17.91 -43.73 16.73
CA LYS A 274 17.71 -45.04 16.10
C LYS A 274 16.27 -45.24 15.62
N GLU A 275 15.33 -44.61 16.32
CA GLU A 275 13.89 -44.70 16.14
C GLU A 275 13.46 -44.03 14.83
N GLU A 276 14.05 -42.88 14.51
CA GLU A 276 13.85 -42.12 13.28
C GLU A 276 14.38 -42.81 12.00
N LEU A 277 15.32 -43.76 12.13
CA LEU A 277 16.08 -44.28 10.97
C LEU A 277 15.19 -44.98 9.95
N ASN A 278 14.30 -45.88 10.39
CA ASN A 278 13.48 -46.68 9.50
C ASN A 278 12.50 -45.82 8.67
N GLU A 279 11.80 -44.89 9.31
CA GLU A 279 10.85 -44.02 8.62
C GLU A 279 11.56 -43.08 7.64
N ASN A 280 12.65 -42.43 8.06
CA ASN A 280 13.38 -41.51 7.21
C ASN A 280 14.09 -42.22 6.05
N PHE A 281 14.57 -43.45 6.23
CA PHE A 281 15.14 -44.26 5.15
C PHE A 281 14.08 -44.59 4.09
N GLN A 282 12.94 -45.16 4.48
CA GLN A 282 11.84 -45.47 3.54
C GLN A 282 11.34 -44.21 2.80
N ARG A 283 11.23 -43.08 3.50
CA ARG A 283 10.78 -41.81 2.91
C ARG A 283 11.84 -41.21 1.98
N ALA A 284 13.13 -41.27 2.32
CA ALA A 284 14.22 -40.80 1.45
C ALA A 284 14.34 -41.67 0.19
N THR A 285 14.31 -43.01 0.32
CA THR A 285 14.32 -43.94 -0.82
C THR A 285 13.13 -43.70 -1.75
N SER A 286 11.93 -43.48 -1.19
CA SER A 286 10.72 -43.20 -1.98
C SER A 286 10.80 -41.85 -2.70
N GLU A 287 11.33 -40.81 -2.05
CA GLU A 287 11.53 -39.49 -2.64
C GLU A 287 12.62 -39.52 -3.74
N ALA A 288 13.72 -40.25 -3.52
CA ALA A 288 14.78 -40.46 -4.48
C ALA A 288 14.30 -41.20 -5.73
N LEU A 289 13.56 -42.30 -5.55
CA LEU A 289 12.97 -43.07 -6.64
C LEU A 289 11.99 -42.23 -7.47
N ALA A 290 11.14 -41.43 -6.82
CA ALA A 290 10.17 -40.57 -7.49
C ALA A 290 10.78 -39.34 -8.19
N ALA A 291 11.90 -38.81 -7.68
CA ALA A 291 12.54 -37.61 -8.22
C ALA A 291 13.64 -37.90 -9.26
N PHE A 292 14.37 -39.02 -9.11
CA PHE A 292 15.58 -39.33 -9.87
C PHE A 292 15.53 -40.71 -10.56
N GLY A 293 14.45 -41.47 -10.41
CA GLY A 293 14.29 -42.81 -10.99
C GLY A 293 15.12 -43.91 -10.31
N ASN A 294 15.89 -43.57 -9.28
CA ASN A 294 16.72 -44.49 -8.52
C ASN A 294 16.55 -44.23 -7.01
N GLY A 295 16.20 -45.29 -6.25
CA GLY A 295 15.98 -45.21 -4.80
C GLY A 295 17.25 -45.31 -3.95
N SER A 296 18.42 -45.57 -4.55
CA SER A 296 19.69 -45.71 -3.82
C SER A 296 20.04 -44.46 -3.04
N LEU A 297 20.36 -44.65 -1.76
CA LEU A 297 20.77 -43.59 -0.84
C LEU A 297 22.28 -43.60 -0.64
N PHE A 298 22.76 -42.59 0.05
CA PHE A 298 24.13 -42.39 0.48
C PHE A 298 24.09 -41.77 1.88
N ILE A 299 24.99 -42.16 2.78
CA ILE A 299 24.93 -41.78 4.19
C ILE A 299 26.20 -41.07 4.61
N GLU A 300 26.04 -39.92 5.27
CA GLU A 300 27.14 -39.19 5.89
C GLU A 300 26.81 -38.83 7.35
N LYS A 301 27.85 -38.59 8.14
CA LYS A 301 27.73 -37.99 9.47
C LYS A 301 27.22 -36.55 9.32
N PHE A 302 26.17 -36.19 10.06
CA PHE A 302 25.60 -34.86 9.99
C PHE A 302 26.42 -33.90 10.85
N ILE A 303 27.01 -32.88 10.23
CA ILE A 303 27.64 -31.75 10.93
C ILE A 303 26.52 -30.79 11.36
N GLU A 304 26.40 -30.51 12.66
CA GLU A 304 25.21 -29.81 13.20
C GLU A 304 25.16 -28.31 12.88
N LYS A 305 26.28 -27.58 13.02
CA LYS A 305 26.34 -26.13 12.81
C LYS A 305 27.50 -25.71 11.89
N PRO A 306 27.63 -26.29 10.69
CA PRO A 306 28.73 -25.94 9.81
C PRO A 306 28.58 -24.50 9.29
N ARG A 307 29.71 -23.84 9.03
CA ARG A 307 29.77 -22.83 7.97
C ARG A 307 29.96 -23.53 6.63
N HIS A 308 29.24 -23.08 5.61
CA HIS A 308 29.42 -23.51 4.23
C HIS A 308 30.42 -22.54 3.58
N ILE A 309 31.66 -23.01 3.42
CA ILE A 309 32.78 -22.24 2.86
C ILE A 309 33.14 -22.87 1.51
N GLU A 310 33.31 -22.05 0.48
CA GLU A 310 33.60 -22.54 -0.87
C GLU A 310 34.75 -21.77 -1.52
N VAL A 311 35.56 -22.44 -2.34
CA VAL A 311 36.76 -21.86 -2.95
C VAL A 311 36.58 -21.72 -4.46
N GLN A 312 36.68 -20.49 -4.96
CA GLN A 312 36.72 -20.23 -6.39
C GLN A 312 38.05 -20.69 -6.97
N ILE A 313 38.01 -21.54 -8.00
CA ILE A 313 39.20 -21.97 -8.75
C ILE A 313 39.12 -21.52 -10.22
N LEU A 314 40.30 -21.33 -10.81
CA LEU A 314 40.54 -21.23 -12.25
C LEU A 314 41.68 -22.18 -12.62
N GLY A 315 41.51 -22.97 -13.68
CA GLY A 315 42.56 -23.82 -14.26
C GLY A 315 42.72 -23.60 -15.77
N ASP A 316 43.91 -23.87 -16.32
CA ASP A 316 44.17 -23.81 -17.76
C ASP A 316 44.64 -25.14 -18.38
N LYS A 317 44.71 -25.16 -19.72
CA LYS A 317 45.14 -26.32 -20.53
C LYS A 317 46.64 -26.64 -20.43
N ALA A 318 47.42 -25.83 -19.73
CA ALA A 318 48.82 -26.11 -19.38
C ALA A 318 48.98 -26.70 -17.97
N GLY A 319 47.87 -26.89 -17.23
CA GLY A 319 47.87 -27.45 -15.88
C GLY A 319 48.15 -26.43 -14.77
N ASN A 320 48.16 -25.14 -15.08
CA ASN A 320 48.18 -24.11 -14.03
C ASN A 320 46.80 -24.06 -13.36
N VAL A 321 46.79 -23.91 -12.03
CA VAL A 321 45.56 -23.70 -11.24
C VAL A 321 45.85 -22.69 -10.14
N VAL A 322 44.93 -21.74 -9.96
CA VAL A 322 44.91 -20.73 -8.89
C VAL A 322 43.56 -20.69 -8.19
N HIS A 323 43.54 -20.22 -6.94
CA HIS A 323 42.32 -19.83 -6.23
C HIS A 323 42.09 -18.32 -6.28
N LEU A 324 40.82 -17.90 -6.33
CA LEU A 324 40.40 -16.51 -6.14
C LEU A 324 39.78 -16.30 -4.74
N PHE A 325 40.37 -16.96 -3.73
CA PHE A 325 39.93 -16.99 -2.33
C PHE A 325 38.55 -17.65 -2.12
N GLU A 326 38.09 -17.63 -0.86
CA GLU A 326 36.85 -18.27 -0.44
C GLU A 326 35.65 -17.31 -0.40
N ARG A 327 34.46 -17.89 -0.56
CA ARG A 327 33.16 -17.28 -0.22
C ARG A 327 32.56 -18.02 0.96
N ASP A 328 31.76 -17.32 1.75
CA ASP A 328 30.88 -17.89 2.76
C ASP A 328 29.44 -17.80 2.27
N CYS A 329 28.79 -18.96 2.20
CA CYS A 329 27.42 -19.12 1.73
C CYS A 329 26.55 -19.79 2.81
N SER A 330 26.86 -19.57 4.09
CA SER A 330 26.18 -20.17 5.25
C SER A 330 24.80 -19.57 5.54
N VAL A 331 24.44 -18.41 4.97
CA VAL A 331 23.08 -17.86 5.09
C VAL A 331 22.13 -18.64 4.20
N GLN A 332 21.62 -19.76 4.72
CA GLN A 332 20.80 -20.72 3.99
C GLN A 332 19.40 -20.86 4.58
N ARG A 333 18.42 -21.15 3.72
CA ARG A 333 17.08 -21.59 4.10
C ARG A 333 16.82 -22.93 3.43
N ARG A 334 16.58 -24.00 4.21
CA ARG A 334 16.36 -25.38 3.69
C ARG A 334 17.45 -25.83 2.70
N TYR A 335 18.72 -25.58 3.04
CA TYR A 335 19.91 -25.88 2.21
C TYR A 335 20.01 -25.10 0.89
N GLN A 336 19.17 -24.07 0.68
CA GLN A 336 19.33 -23.12 -0.42
C GLN A 336 20.05 -21.87 0.12
N LYS A 337 21.18 -21.50 -0.50
CA LYS A 337 21.90 -20.23 -0.27
C LYS A 337 20.94 -19.05 -0.47
N VAL A 338 21.06 -17.98 0.31
CA VAL A 338 20.20 -16.77 0.24
C VAL A 338 21.00 -15.45 0.21
N VAL A 339 22.07 -15.39 0.99
CA VAL A 339 23.05 -14.29 1.00
C VAL A 339 24.45 -14.91 0.99
N GLU A 340 25.32 -14.38 0.13
CA GLU A 340 26.67 -14.87 -0.09
C GLU A 340 27.67 -13.71 0.08
N TYR A 341 28.86 -13.97 0.63
CA TYR A 341 29.86 -12.91 0.77
C TYR A 341 31.31 -13.39 0.71
N ALA A 342 32.20 -12.46 0.33
CA ALA A 342 33.63 -12.66 0.17
C ALA A 342 34.43 -11.53 0.85
N PRO A 343 35.62 -11.81 1.42
CA PRO A 343 36.05 -13.12 1.91
C PRO A 343 35.15 -13.59 3.08
N ALA A 344 35.42 -14.75 3.67
CA ALA A 344 34.72 -15.19 4.88
C ALA A 344 35.14 -14.33 6.11
N PRO A 345 34.21 -13.59 6.75
CA PRO A 345 34.49 -12.80 7.95
C PRO A 345 34.81 -13.72 9.13
N GLU A 346 35.71 -13.30 10.02
CA GLU A 346 36.16 -14.06 11.20
C GLU A 346 36.47 -15.55 10.92
N LEU A 347 36.99 -15.85 9.71
CA LEU A 347 37.57 -17.15 9.38
C LEU A 347 39.05 -17.16 9.76
N ASP A 348 39.44 -18.13 10.58
CA ASP A 348 40.82 -18.33 11.04
C ASP A 348 41.81 -18.39 9.85
N PRO A 349 42.92 -17.61 9.87
CA PRO A 349 43.86 -17.56 8.74
C PRO A 349 44.55 -18.88 8.39
N VAL A 350 44.74 -19.79 9.35
CA VAL A 350 45.30 -21.12 9.12
C VAL A 350 44.26 -22.00 8.45
N ILE A 351 43.04 -22.06 9.00
CA ILE A 351 41.94 -22.82 8.41
C ILE A 351 41.63 -22.33 6.98
N ARG A 352 41.61 -21.02 6.75
CA ARG A 352 41.50 -20.43 5.40
C ARG A 352 42.59 -20.97 4.48
N LYS A 353 43.86 -20.88 4.89
CA LYS A 353 45.01 -21.32 4.08
C LYS A 353 44.91 -22.80 3.70
N ASP A 354 44.51 -23.65 4.64
CA ASP A 354 44.45 -25.10 4.44
C ASP A 354 43.27 -25.48 3.53
N ILE A 355 42.09 -24.85 3.68
CA ILE A 355 40.94 -24.97 2.76
C ILE A 355 41.34 -24.57 1.33
N LEU A 356 42.02 -23.43 1.17
CA LEU A 356 42.48 -22.93 -0.13
C LEU A 356 43.53 -23.85 -0.77
N ALA A 357 44.43 -24.42 0.05
CA ALA A 357 45.44 -25.38 -0.42
C ALA A 357 44.81 -26.70 -0.89
N ASP A 358 43.88 -27.28 -0.12
CA ASP A 358 43.21 -28.53 -0.50
C ASP A 358 42.30 -28.36 -1.74
N ALA A 359 41.67 -27.19 -1.93
CA ALA A 359 40.93 -26.88 -3.15
C ALA A 359 41.82 -26.86 -4.41
N VAL A 360 42.97 -26.19 -4.35
CA VAL A 360 43.94 -26.15 -5.47
C VAL A 360 44.59 -27.52 -5.70
N LYS A 361 44.84 -28.29 -4.64
CA LYS A 361 45.37 -29.65 -4.67
C LYS A 361 44.41 -30.62 -5.38
N LEU A 362 43.11 -30.59 -5.02
CA LEU A 362 42.06 -31.37 -5.68
C LEU A 362 41.96 -31.03 -7.17
N ALA A 363 41.90 -29.74 -7.50
CA ALA A 363 41.82 -29.26 -8.87
C ALA A 363 43.03 -29.67 -9.72
N LYS A 364 44.26 -29.60 -9.16
CA LYS A 364 45.47 -30.08 -9.83
C LYS A 364 45.50 -31.61 -9.98
N PHE A 365 45.02 -32.36 -8.99
CA PHE A 365 44.98 -33.82 -9.02
C PHE A 365 44.11 -34.36 -10.17
N VAL A 366 43.02 -33.67 -10.52
CA VAL A 366 42.14 -34.07 -11.64
C VAL A 366 42.48 -33.43 -12.98
N GLY A 367 43.42 -32.48 -13.04
CA GLY A 367 43.68 -31.70 -14.26
C GLY A 367 42.52 -30.77 -14.61
N TYR A 368 41.96 -30.07 -13.62
CA TYR A 368 40.80 -29.19 -13.79
C TYR A 368 41.12 -28.00 -14.71
N GLU A 369 40.26 -27.73 -15.70
CA GLU A 369 40.34 -26.56 -16.58
C GLU A 369 39.11 -25.65 -16.45
N ASN A 370 39.24 -24.40 -16.87
CA ASN A 370 38.21 -23.35 -16.80
C ASN A 370 37.84 -22.97 -15.35
N ALA A 371 36.67 -22.36 -15.12
CA ALA A 371 36.22 -21.98 -13.78
C ALA A 371 35.42 -23.09 -13.08
N GLY A 372 35.63 -23.20 -11.77
CA GLY A 372 34.89 -24.10 -10.90
C GLY A 372 34.82 -23.59 -9.47
N THR A 373 34.12 -24.31 -8.59
CA THR A 373 34.16 -24.04 -7.15
C THR A 373 34.15 -25.33 -6.34
N VAL A 374 35.02 -25.41 -5.33
CA VAL A 374 35.13 -26.53 -4.39
C VAL A 374 34.41 -26.15 -3.11
N GLU A 375 33.33 -26.86 -2.75
CA GLU A 375 32.51 -26.57 -1.56
C GLU A 375 32.94 -27.42 -0.35
N PHE A 376 32.96 -26.81 0.84
CA PHE A 376 33.33 -27.41 2.12
C PHE A 376 32.33 -27.08 3.23
N LEU A 377 32.19 -27.99 4.20
CA LEU A 377 31.54 -27.72 5.49
C LEU A 377 32.62 -27.57 6.57
N LEU A 378 32.65 -26.42 7.23
CA LEU A 378 33.53 -26.09 8.36
C LEU A 378 32.78 -26.23 9.68
N ASP A 379 33.14 -27.24 10.47
CA ASP A 379 32.80 -27.36 11.88
C ASP A 379 33.64 -26.37 12.70
N GLN A 380 33.01 -25.27 13.14
CA GLN A 380 33.68 -24.23 13.94
C GLN A 380 34.01 -24.68 15.37
N GLU A 381 33.26 -25.64 15.94
CA GLU A 381 33.50 -26.12 17.31
C GLU A 381 34.72 -27.05 17.37
N GLN A 382 34.98 -27.80 16.28
CA GLN A 382 36.16 -28.66 16.14
C GLN A 382 37.34 -28.06 15.36
N GLY A 383 37.14 -26.93 14.66
CA GLY A 383 38.14 -26.34 13.75
C GLY A 383 38.43 -27.21 12.53
N LYS A 384 37.48 -28.05 12.08
CA LYS A 384 37.66 -29.04 11.01
C LYS A 384 36.79 -28.71 9.81
N PHE A 385 37.37 -28.70 8.62
CA PHE A 385 36.63 -28.62 7.36
C PHE A 385 36.54 -29.99 6.66
N TYR A 386 35.51 -30.16 5.83
CA TYR A 386 35.25 -31.38 5.09
C TYR A 386 34.74 -31.02 3.69
N PHE A 387 35.36 -31.55 2.64
CA PHE A 387 34.88 -31.46 1.26
C PHE A 387 33.48 -32.09 1.12
N ILE A 388 32.62 -31.47 0.31
CA ILE A 388 31.28 -32.00 -0.03
C ILE A 388 31.02 -32.16 -1.53
N GLU A 389 31.36 -31.19 -2.38
CA GLU A 389 31.16 -31.28 -3.84
C GLU A 389 32.02 -30.28 -4.62
N VAL A 390 32.23 -30.54 -5.93
CA VAL A 390 32.79 -29.57 -6.87
C VAL A 390 31.70 -29.13 -7.83
N ASN A 391 31.34 -27.84 -7.76
CA ASN A 391 30.51 -27.20 -8.78
C ASN A 391 31.38 -27.03 -10.04
N ALA A 392 31.19 -27.88 -11.04
CA ALA A 392 32.03 -27.97 -12.23
C ALA A 392 31.77 -26.86 -13.29
N ARG A 393 31.52 -25.63 -12.83
CA ARG A 393 31.01 -24.50 -13.61
C ARG A 393 31.15 -23.18 -12.82
N LEU A 394 30.71 -22.08 -13.43
CA LEU A 394 30.44 -20.83 -12.73
C LEU A 394 29.25 -20.98 -11.74
N GLN A 395 29.21 -20.13 -10.73
CA GLN A 395 28.15 -20.06 -9.72
C GLN A 395 27.41 -18.69 -9.77
N VAL A 396 26.27 -18.57 -9.07
CA VAL A 396 25.44 -17.34 -9.05
C VAL A 396 26.18 -16.19 -8.35
N GLU A 397 26.94 -16.58 -7.33
CA GLU A 397 27.72 -15.83 -6.35
C GLU A 397 29.17 -15.55 -6.77
N HIS A 398 29.57 -15.87 -8.01
CA HIS A 398 30.88 -15.49 -8.57
C HIS A 398 31.17 -13.98 -8.41
N THR A 399 30.11 -13.17 -8.49
CA THR A 399 30.10 -11.70 -8.40
C THR A 399 30.85 -11.16 -7.18
N VAL A 400 30.69 -11.71 -5.97
CA VAL A 400 31.42 -11.22 -4.78
C VAL A 400 32.92 -11.50 -4.85
N THR A 401 33.33 -12.58 -5.52
CA THR A 401 34.75 -12.86 -5.78
C THR A 401 35.34 -11.87 -6.79
N GLU A 402 34.58 -11.47 -7.83
CA GLU A 402 35.02 -10.45 -8.77
C GLU A 402 35.23 -9.10 -8.09
N GLU A 403 34.27 -8.66 -7.25
CA GLU A 403 34.36 -7.37 -6.54
C GLU A 403 35.54 -7.29 -5.57
N VAL A 404 35.95 -8.39 -4.91
CA VAL A 404 37.09 -8.37 -3.96
C VAL A 404 38.44 -8.70 -4.58
N THR A 405 38.50 -9.33 -5.76
CA THR A 405 39.78 -9.67 -6.43
C THR A 405 40.08 -8.81 -7.65
N GLY A 406 39.09 -8.12 -8.23
CA GLY A 406 39.21 -7.39 -9.49
C GLY A 406 39.32 -8.27 -10.75
N VAL A 407 39.20 -9.60 -10.60
CA VAL A 407 39.27 -10.57 -11.71
C VAL A 407 37.88 -10.78 -12.30
N ASP A 408 37.69 -10.43 -13.57
CA ASP A 408 36.49 -10.84 -14.31
C ASP A 408 36.58 -12.35 -14.61
N LEU A 409 35.70 -13.12 -13.99
CA LEU A 409 35.70 -14.58 -14.11
C LEU A 409 35.23 -15.02 -15.50
N VAL A 410 34.22 -14.37 -16.07
CA VAL A 410 33.59 -14.81 -17.33
C VAL A 410 34.48 -14.51 -18.54
N GLN A 411 35.13 -13.35 -18.58
CA GLN A 411 36.19 -13.07 -19.55
C GLN A 411 37.37 -14.05 -19.40
N SER A 412 37.71 -14.45 -18.17
CA SER A 412 38.76 -15.45 -17.93
C SER A 412 38.35 -16.82 -18.46
N GLN A 413 37.11 -17.27 -18.21
CA GLN A 413 36.57 -18.51 -18.78
C GLN A 413 36.63 -18.53 -20.32
N LEU A 414 36.28 -17.41 -20.97
CA LEU A 414 36.32 -17.27 -22.43
C LEU A 414 37.76 -17.35 -22.98
N LYS A 415 38.71 -16.64 -22.37
CA LYS A 415 40.14 -16.64 -22.80
C LYS A 415 40.80 -18.00 -22.57
N ILE A 416 40.49 -18.68 -21.47
CA ILE A 416 40.95 -20.07 -21.21
C ILE A 416 40.37 -21.03 -22.26
N ALA A 417 39.10 -20.87 -22.65
CA ALA A 417 38.50 -21.69 -23.70
C ALA A 417 39.11 -21.42 -25.09
N GLN A 418 39.51 -20.17 -25.39
CA GLN A 418 40.30 -19.79 -26.57
C GLN A 418 41.72 -20.39 -26.55
N GLY A 419 42.27 -20.66 -25.37
CA GLY A 419 43.53 -21.38 -25.17
C GLY A 419 44.60 -20.64 -24.37
N ASN A 420 44.31 -19.44 -23.84
CA ASN A 420 45.27 -18.68 -23.03
C ASN A 420 45.60 -19.38 -21.71
N THR A 421 46.84 -19.20 -21.26
CA THR A 421 47.32 -19.69 -19.96
C THR A 421 47.11 -18.66 -18.85
N LEU A 422 46.95 -19.08 -17.60
CA LEU A 422 46.78 -18.19 -16.45
C LEU A 422 47.94 -17.16 -16.32
N PRO A 423 49.21 -17.50 -16.57
CA PRO A 423 50.30 -16.52 -16.60
C PRO A 423 50.17 -15.45 -17.70
N GLU A 424 49.67 -15.79 -18.89
CA GLU A 424 49.37 -14.80 -19.95
C GLU A 424 48.26 -13.84 -19.55
N LEU A 425 47.30 -14.32 -18.76
CA LEU A 425 46.23 -13.50 -18.16
C LEU A 425 46.70 -12.70 -16.93
N GLY A 426 47.97 -12.83 -16.53
CA GLY A 426 48.55 -12.21 -15.33
C GLY A 426 48.15 -12.88 -14.00
N LEU A 427 47.36 -13.96 -14.06
CA LEU A 427 46.76 -14.67 -12.93
C LEU A 427 47.74 -15.70 -12.33
N SER A 428 48.77 -15.20 -11.65
CA SER A 428 49.59 -16.01 -10.74
C SER A 428 49.09 -15.87 -9.30
N GLN A 429 49.30 -16.89 -8.45
CA GLN A 429 48.72 -16.89 -7.11
C GLN A 429 49.21 -15.74 -6.22
N ASP A 430 50.46 -15.31 -6.41
CA ASP A 430 51.08 -14.20 -5.66
C ASP A 430 50.55 -12.81 -6.08
N ASN A 431 49.95 -12.69 -7.28
CA ASN A 431 49.34 -11.46 -7.76
C ASN A 431 47.89 -11.28 -7.26
N ILE A 432 47.21 -12.37 -6.89
CA ILE A 432 45.78 -12.36 -6.57
C ILE A 432 45.60 -11.95 -5.10
N ASN A 433 44.96 -10.79 -4.87
CA ASN A 433 44.82 -10.16 -3.56
C ASN A 433 43.33 -9.90 -3.22
N ILE A 434 43.04 -9.77 -1.91
CA ILE A 434 41.71 -9.37 -1.42
C ILE A 434 41.68 -7.85 -1.21
N HIS A 435 40.69 -7.19 -1.80
CA HIS A 435 40.43 -5.76 -1.64
C HIS A 435 39.07 -5.55 -0.95
N GLY A 436 39.08 -5.50 0.38
CA GLY A 436 37.88 -5.25 1.20
C GLY A 436 36.96 -6.47 1.29
N SER A 437 35.64 -6.23 1.24
CA SER A 437 34.61 -7.27 1.31
C SER A 437 33.40 -6.92 0.45
N ALA A 438 32.77 -7.95 -0.13
CA ALA A 438 31.56 -7.83 -0.93
C ALA A 438 30.46 -8.81 -0.46
N ILE A 439 29.21 -8.36 -0.49
CA ILE A 439 28.02 -9.14 -0.15
C ILE A 439 27.06 -9.15 -1.34
N GLN A 440 26.54 -10.32 -1.72
CA GLN A 440 25.44 -10.49 -2.66
C GLN A 440 24.12 -10.79 -1.94
N CYS A 441 23.05 -10.11 -2.34
CA CYS A 441 21.68 -10.46 -2.00
C CYS A 441 20.85 -10.64 -3.26
N ARG A 442 20.11 -11.75 -3.35
CA ARG A 442 19.21 -12.04 -4.47
C ARG A 442 17.80 -11.51 -4.18
N VAL A 443 17.39 -10.47 -4.89
CA VAL A 443 16.04 -9.92 -4.81
C VAL A 443 15.10 -10.78 -5.66
N THR A 444 14.15 -11.44 -5.01
CA THR A 444 13.18 -12.37 -5.65
C THR A 444 11.74 -11.89 -5.45
N THR A 445 10.78 -12.47 -6.19
CA THR A 445 9.34 -12.26 -5.96
C THR A 445 8.73 -13.08 -4.82
N GLU A 446 9.54 -13.85 -4.09
CA GLU A 446 9.05 -14.66 -2.97
C GLU A 446 8.46 -13.75 -1.87
N ASP A 447 7.23 -14.03 -1.42
CA ASP A 447 6.63 -13.35 -0.26
C ASP A 447 7.01 -14.08 1.04
N PRO A 448 7.89 -13.52 1.90
CA PRO A 448 8.30 -14.17 3.14
C PRO A 448 7.12 -14.38 4.10
N GLY A 449 6.10 -13.52 4.06
CA GLY A 449 4.86 -13.64 4.82
C GLY A 449 3.94 -14.78 4.35
N ARG A 450 4.25 -15.40 3.20
CA ARG A 450 3.59 -16.60 2.65
C ARG A 450 4.58 -17.76 2.49
N ASN A 451 5.51 -17.90 3.45
CA ASN A 451 6.54 -18.94 3.44
C ASN A 451 7.37 -18.98 2.13
N PHE A 452 7.67 -17.80 1.58
CA PHE A 452 8.44 -17.60 0.35
C PHE A 452 7.78 -18.24 -0.88
N GLN A 453 6.45 -18.25 -0.96
CA GLN A 453 5.76 -18.53 -2.22
C GLN A 453 6.11 -17.43 -3.25
N PRO A 454 6.59 -17.77 -4.46
CA PRO A 454 6.83 -16.78 -5.53
C PRO A 454 5.54 -16.07 -5.94
N ASP A 455 5.57 -14.73 -5.91
CA ASP A 455 4.51 -13.90 -6.46
C ASP A 455 4.70 -13.68 -7.97
N THR A 456 3.60 -13.41 -8.69
CA THR A 456 3.59 -13.30 -10.15
C THR A 456 2.64 -12.18 -10.61
N GLY A 457 2.87 -11.64 -11.80
CA GLY A 457 2.13 -10.48 -12.30
C GLY A 457 3.02 -9.42 -12.94
N ARG A 458 2.49 -8.21 -13.11
CA ARG A 458 3.19 -7.09 -13.77
C ARG A 458 3.88 -6.18 -12.75
N ILE A 459 5.14 -5.86 -12.99
CA ILE A 459 5.89 -4.88 -12.18
C ILE A 459 5.42 -3.47 -12.54
N GLU A 460 4.62 -2.83 -11.68
CA GLU A 460 4.12 -1.46 -11.88
C GLU A 460 5.22 -0.40 -11.78
N VAL A 461 6.17 -0.63 -10.86
CA VAL A 461 7.29 0.28 -10.58
C VAL A 461 8.52 -0.58 -10.36
N PHE A 462 9.61 -0.23 -11.04
CA PHE A 462 10.94 -0.72 -10.74
C PHE A 462 11.88 0.49 -10.60
N ARG A 463 12.47 0.64 -9.40
CA ARG A 463 13.65 1.49 -9.18
C ARG A 463 14.67 0.66 -8.42
N SER A 464 15.90 0.67 -8.91
CA SER A 464 17.09 0.12 -8.28
C SER A 464 17.62 1.03 -7.15
N GLY A 465 18.38 0.44 -6.22
CA GLY A 465 19.29 1.19 -5.34
C GLY A 465 20.71 1.10 -5.92
N GLU A 466 21.39 2.23 -6.09
CA GLU A 466 22.59 2.35 -6.96
C GLU A 466 23.75 3.07 -6.25
N GLY A 467 24.74 3.60 -6.98
CA GLY A 467 25.83 4.41 -6.42
C GLY A 467 27.06 3.63 -5.96
N MET A 468 28.02 4.32 -5.32
CA MET A 468 29.41 3.88 -5.19
C MET A 468 29.59 2.55 -4.42
N GLY A 469 30.09 1.52 -5.12
CA GLY A 469 30.24 0.16 -4.61
C GLY A 469 28.91 -0.57 -4.44
N ILE A 470 27.94 -0.30 -5.33
CA ILE A 470 26.81 -1.18 -5.60
C ILE A 470 26.90 -1.62 -7.07
N ARG A 471 26.84 -2.95 -7.29
CA ARG A 471 26.71 -3.59 -8.60
C ARG A 471 25.34 -4.25 -8.71
N LEU A 472 24.78 -4.23 -9.91
CA LEU A 472 23.44 -4.74 -10.21
C LEU A 472 23.43 -5.64 -11.45
N ASP A 473 23.09 -6.90 -11.24
CA ASP A 473 22.90 -7.90 -12.28
C ASP A 473 21.40 -8.27 -12.34
N SER A 474 20.65 -7.59 -13.21
CA SER A 474 19.18 -7.75 -13.35
C SER A 474 18.84 -8.86 -14.35
N ALA A 475 17.92 -9.74 -13.96
CA ALA A 475 17.47 -10.85 -14.81
C ALA A 475 16.54 -10.40 -15.94
N SER A 476 15.57 -9.56 -15.57
CA SER A 476 14.62 -8.89 -16.48
C SER A 476 13.65 -7.98 -15.71
N ALA A 477 14.03 -7.47 -14.54
CA ALA A 477 13.14 -6.62 -13.75
C ALA A 477 13.19 -5.17 -14.25
N PHE A 478 12.08 -4.69 -14.80
CA PHE A 478 11.87 -3.32 -15.28
C PHE A 478 10.38 -2.93 -15.14
N ALA A 479 10.08 -1.63 -15.20
CA ALA A 479 8.70 -1.15 -15.12
C ALA A 479 7.89 -1.61 -16.35
N GLY A 480 6.79 -2.33 -16.12
CA GLY A 480 5.96 -2.97 -17.13
C GLY A 480 6.28 -4.45 -17.40
N ALA A 481 7.38 -5.00 -16.86
CA ALA A 481 7.74 -6.41 -17.01
C ALA A 481 6.69 -7.35 -16.39
N ILE A 482 6.49 -8.53 -16.98
CA ILE A 482 5.59 -9.57 -16.46
C ILE A 482 6.42 -10.73 -15.92
N ILE A 483 6.21 -11.08 -14.66
CA ILE A 483 6.80 -12.25 -14.00
C ILE A 483 5.84 -13.43 -14.13
N SER A 484 6.32 -14.52 -14.74
CA SER A 484 5.56 -15.75 -15.00
C SER A 484 5.86 -16.84 -13.97
N PRO A 485 4.91 -17.77 -13.72
CA PRO A 485 5.10 -18.88 -12.77
C PRO A 485 5.94 -20.05 -13.32
N HIS A 486 6.73 -19.83 -14.37
CA HIS A 486 7.37 -20.92 -15.15
C HIS A 486 8.86 -21.12 -14.85
N TYR A 487 9.48 -20.17 -14.16
CA TYR A 487 10.93 -20.08 -13.95
C TYR A 487 11.25 -19.74 -12.49
N ASP A 488 12.51 -19.43 -12.20
CA ASP A 488 12.92 -18.91 -10.90
C ASP A 488 12.36 -17.51 -10.63
N SER A 489 12.33 -17.13 -9.35
CA SER A 489 11.73 -15.90 -8.84
C SER A 489 12.65 -14.69 -8.89
N LEU A 490 13.86 -14.79 -9.48
CA LEU A 490 14.89 -13.76 -9.45
C LEU A 490 14.49 -12.52 -10.27
N LEU A 491 14.54 -11.37 -9.59
CA LEU A 491 14.41 -10.05 -10.23
C LEU A 491 15.79 -9.46 -10.54
N CYS A 492 16.66 -9.41 -9.53
CA CYS A 492 17.99 -8.81 -9.62
C CYS A 492 18.92 -9.34 -8.52
N LYS A 493 20.19 -9.57 -8.85
CA LYS A 493 21.27 -9.71 -7.87
C LYS A 493 21.80 -8.33 -7.55
N VAL A 494 21.77 -7.98 -6.26
CA VAL A 494 22.38 -6.75 -5.73
C VAL A 494 23.68 -7.17 -5.07
N ILE A 495 24.79 -6.53 -5.43
CA ILE A 495 26.09 -6.77 -4.82
C ILE A 495 26.61 -5.46 -4.23
N ALA A 496 27.11 -5.48 -3.00
CA ALA A 496 27.62 -4.30 -2.30
C ALA A 496 29.05 -4.54 -1.83
N HIS A 497 29.97 -3.68 -2.26
CA HIS A 497 31.41 -3.75 -1.96
C HIS A 497 31.86 -2.60 -1.05
N ALA A 498 32.67 -2.87 -0.04
CA ALA A 498 33.26 -1.88 0.84
C ALA A 498 34.61 -2.34 1.43
N ILE A 499 35.22 -1.53 2.28
CA ILE A 499 36.49 -1.84 2.97
C ILE A 499 36.38 -2.99 3.98
N ASP A 500 35.17 -3.28 4.49
CA ASP A 500 34.89 -4.32 5.49
C ASP A 500 33.43 -4.82 5.37
N HIS A 501 33.14 -5.97 6.00
CA HIS A 501 31.84 -6.65 5.97
C HIS A 501 30.68 -5.80 6.52
N ARG A 502 30.87 -5.09 7.65
CA ARG A 502 29.84 -4.24 8.27
C ARG A 502 29.56 -2.99 7.42
N SER A 503 30.58 -2.44 6.76
CA SER A 503 30.42 -1.37 5.76
C SER A 503 29.72 -1.86 4.49
N ALA A 504 30.02 -3.08 4.01
CA ALA A 504 29.35 -3.71 2.86
C ALA A 504 27.87 -4.00 3.17
N ALA A 505 27.57 -4.54 4.35
CA ALA A 505 26.21 -4.74 4.84
C ALA A 505 25.44 -3.42 5.00
N THR A 506 26.11 -2.34 5.42
CA THR A 506 25.52 -1.00 5.50
C THR A 506 25.20 -0.42 4.11
N LYS A 507 26.08 -0.60 3.12
CA LYS A 507 25.78 -0.26 1.71
C LYS A 507 24.61 -1.09 1.17
N MET A 508 24.58 -2.39 1.43
CA MET A 508 23.50 -3.29 1.02
C MET A 508 22.15 -2.87 1.62
N ARG A 509 22.10 -2.63 2.94
CA ARG A 509 20.91 -2.09 3.64
C ARG A 509 20.41 -0.82 2.97
N ARG A 510 21.32 0.11 2.62
CA ARG A 510 20.97 1.38 1.98
C ARG A 510 20.41 1.15 0.58
N ALA A 511 21.05 0.34 -0.26
CA ALA A 511 20.56 0.01 -1.61
C ALA A 511 19.18 -0.68 -1.56
N LEU A 512 19.01 -1.71 -0.74
CA LEU A 512 17.73 -2.40 -0.54
C LEU A 512 16.64 -1.46 0.03
N SER A 513 17.03 -0.47 0.84
CA SER A 513 16.14 0.58 1.35
C SER A 513 15.75 1.62 0.30
N GLU A 514 16.49 1.73 -0.81
CA GLU A 514 16.18 2.60 -1.94
C GLU A 514 15.33 1.90 -3.01
N PHE A 515 15.49 0.58 -3.19
CA PHE A 515 14.72 -0.22 -4.14
C PHE A 515 13.20 0.02 -4.03
N ARG A 516 12.54 0.34 -5.15
CA ARG A 516 11.07 0.48 -5.22
C ARG A 516 10.51 -0.46 -6.27
N ILE A 517 10.11 -1.63 -5.80
CA ILE A 517 9.39 -2.65 -6.59
C ILE A 517 7.91 -2.60 -6.18
N ARG A 518 7.00 -2.60 -7.17
CA ARG A 518 5.53 -2.60 -7.00
C ARG A 518 4.87 -3.49 -8.06
N GLY A 519 3.61 -3.83 -7.86
CA GLY A 519 2.88 -4.83 -8.65
C GLY A 519 3.11 -6.29 -8.22
N VAL A 520 4.28 -6.60 -7.66
CA VAL A 520 4.59 -7.91 -7.04
C VAL A 520 5.21 -7.73 -5.64
N LYS A 521 5.09 -8.76 -4.80
CA LYS A 521 5.85 -8.93 -3.54
C LYS A 521 7.33 -9.17 -3.80
N THR A 522 8.15 -9.00 -2.76
CA THR A 522 9.59 -9.31 -2.81
C THR A 522 10.12 -9.73 -1.45
N ASN A 523 11.24 -10.46 -1.45
CA ASN A 523 11.96 -10.88 -0.25
C ASN A 523 12.76 -9.75 0.45
N ILE A 524 12.74 -8.52 -0.06
CA ILE A 524 13.53 -7.37 0.46
C ILE A 524 13.37 -7.15 1.98
N PRO A 525 12.17 -7.21 2.60
CA PRO A 525 12.04 -7.01 4.05
C PRO A 525 12.78 -8.07 4.88
N PHE A 526 12.85 -9.31 4.38
CA PHE A 526 13.61 -10.38 5.02
C PHE A 526 15.12 -10.16 4.87
N LEU A 527 15.59 -9.79 3.67
CA LEU A 527 16.99 -9.43 3.43
C LEU A 527 17.42 -8.24 4.30
N GLN A 528 16.56 -7.23 4.46
CA GLN A 528 16.80 -6.12 5.40
C GLN A 528 16.94 -6.64 6.83
N ASN A 529 16.05 -7.51 7.31
CA ASN A 529 16.13 -8.06 8.67
C ASN A 529 17.42 -8.87 8.89
N VAL A 530 17.86 -9.68 7.91
CA VAL A 530 19.15 -10.41 7.97
C VAL A 530 20.32 -9.45 8.16
N LEU A 531 20.38 -8.38 7.37
CA LEU A 531 21.49 -7.41 7.42
C LEU A 531 21.49 -6.52 8.68
N HIS A 532 20.41 -6.51 9.47
CA HIS A 532 20.36 -5.83 10.78
C HIS A 532 20.73 -6.76 11.94
N ASN A 533 20.89 -8.06 11.72
CA ASN A 533 21.20 -9.02 12.77
C ASN A 533 22.69 -8.99 13.15
N GLU A 534 23.00 -8.97 14.45
CA GLU A 534 24.38 -8.85 14.93
C GLU A 534 25.20 -10.14 14.79
N GLU A 535 24.58 -11.33 14.72
CA GLU A 535 25.27 -12.58 14.36
C GLU A 535 25.76 -12.53 12.91
N PHE A 536 24.92 -12.03 11.99
CA PHE A 536 25.30 -11.78 10.60
C PHE A 536 26.42 -10.73 10.49
N LEU A 537 26.32 -9.62 11.23
CA LEU A 537 27.29 -8.51 11.17
C LEU A 537 28.63 -8.84 11.84
N SER A 538 28.68 -9.84 12.73
CA SER A 538 29.91 -10.37 13.34
C SER A 538 30.49 -11.60 12.63
N GLY A 539 29.79 -12.16 11.63
CA GLY A 539 30.22 -13.39 10.94
C GLY A 539 30.01 -14.67 11.77
N ALA A 540 29.36 -14.58 12.94
CA ALA A 540 29.10 -15.69 13.85
C ALA A 540 27.87 -16.52 13.42
N ILE A 541 27.86 -16.98 12.17
CA ILE A 541 26.73 -17.70 11.57
C ILE A 541 27.04 -19.16 11.24
N SER A 542 25.99 -19.96 11.04
CA SER A 542 26.04 -21.32 10.50
C SER A 542 24.90 -21.52 9.50
N THR A 543 24.85 -22.67 8.82
CA THR A 543 23.74 -23.06 7.92
C THR A 543 22.35 -23.04 8.57
N HIS A 544 22.26 -22.99 9.91
CA HIS A 544 21.00 -22.91 10.65
C HIS A 544 20.61 -21.48 11.10
N PHE A 545 21.40 -20.46 10.76
CA PHE A 545 21.22 -19.07 11.21
C PHE A 545 19.78 -18.54 11.00
N ILE A 546 19.18 -18.79 9.82
CA ILE A 546 17.81 -18.34 9.51
C ILE A 546 16.76 -19.06 10.36
N ASP A 547 16.91 -20.37 10.57
CA ASP A 547 15.97 -21.18 11.35
C ASP A 547 16.11 -20.93 12.87
N GLN A 548 17.28 -20.50 13.33
CA GLN A 548 17.55 -20.11 14.73
C GLN A 548 17.08 -18.69 15.08
N ASN A 549 16.86 -17.83 14.09
CA ASN A 549 16.48 -16.42 14.27
C ASN A 549 15.02 -16.13 13.82
N PRO A 550 13.98 -16.58 14.54
CA PRO A 550 12.58 -16.35 14.17
C PRO A 550 12.19 -14.86 14.10
N GLY A 551 12.95 -13.97 14.76
CA GLY A 551 12.79 -12.52 14.65
C GLY A 551 12.97 -11.97 13.23
N LEU A 552 13.70 -12.69 12.34
CA LEU A 552 13.85 -12.31 10.94
C LEU A 552 12.54 -12.26 10.16
N PHE A 553 11.50 -12.93 10.65
CA PHE A 553 10.18 -13.03 10.01
C PHE A 553 9.20 -11.93 10.48
N ASN A 554 9.63 -11.02 11.35
CA ASN A 554 8.84 -9.87 11.79
C ASN A 554 9.01 -8.70 10.80
N PHE A 555 8.03 -8.49 9.92
CA PHE A 555 8.10 -7.48 8.86
C PHE A 555 7.28 -6.22 9.21
N ILE A 556 7.89 -5.04 9.07
CA ILE A 556 7.20 -3.75 9.24
C ILE A 556 6.41 -3.41 7.95
N PRO A 557 5.08 -3.23 7.99
CA PRO A 557 4.29 -2.93 6.80
C PRO A 557 4.63 -1.56 6.17
N SER A 558 5.00 -1.55 4.90
CA SER A 558 5.20 -0.32 4.12
C SER A 558 3.87 0.43 3.92
N ARG A 559 3.71 1.60 4.56
CA ARG A 559 2.49 2.45 4.51
C ARG A 559 1.97 2.80 3.10
N ASN A 560 2.84 2.80 2.09
CA ASN A 560 2.55 2.95 0.64
C ASN A 560 1.67 4.15 0.20
N ARG A 561 1.49 5.19 1.04
CA ARG A 561 0.53 6.30 0.88
C ARG A 561 0.39 6.84 -0.55
N ALA A 562 1.49 7.19 -1.22
CA ALA A 562 1.45 7.79 -2.55
C ALA A 562 0.76 6.88 -3.60
N GLN A 563 0.97 5.56 -3.55
CA GLN A 563 0.30 4.63 -4.47
C GLN A 563 -1.19 4.51 -4.14
N LYS A 564 -1.58 4.57 -2.86
CA LYS A 564 -2.99 4.55 -2.43
C LYS A 564 -3.74 5.82 -2.87
N LEU A 565 -3.08 6.99 -2.79
CA LEU A 565 -3.62 8.26 -3.27
C LEU A 565 -3.74 8.28 -4.81
N LEU A 566 -2.76 7.75 -5.55
CA LEU A 566 -2.90 7.54 -6.99
C LEU A 566 -4.06 6.59 -7.32
N TYR A 567 -4.25 5.52 -6.55
CA TYR A 567 -5.38 4.60 -6.71
C TYR A 567 -6.72 5.27 -6.43
N TYR A 568 -6.81 6.15 -5.44
CA TYR A 568 -8.01 6.94 -5.16
C TYR A 568 -8.34 7.92 -6.28
N ILE A 569 -7.36 8.68 -6.74
CA ILE A 569 -7.50 9.60 -7.87
C ILE A 569 -7.93 8.84 -9.13
N ALA A 570 -7.27 7.71 -9.43
CA ALA A 570 -7.64 6.84 -10.54
C ALA A 570 -9.05 6.24 -10.38
N HIS A 571 -9.48 5.94 -9.15
CA HIS A 571 -10.82 5.46 -8.85
C HIS A 571 -11.88 6.52 -9.18
N ILE A 572 -11.68 7.79 -8.78
CA ILE A 572 -12.61 8.86 -9.13
C ILE A 572 -12.65 9.08 -10.65
N MET A 573 -11.50 9.07 -11.33
CA MET A 573 -11.42 9.25 -12.79
C MET A 573 -12.11 8.14 -13.60
N VAL A 574 -12.30 6.94 -13.04
CA VAL A 574 -12.94 5.80 -13.71
C VAL A 574 -14.39 5.59 -13.25
N ASN A 575 -14.66 5.70 -11.95
CA ASN A 575 -15.95 5.34 -11.34
C ASN A 575 -16.79 6.55 -10.89
N GLY A 576 -16.23 7.76 -10.93
CA GLY A 576 -16.87 8.97 -10.42
C GLY A 576 -16.70 9.19 -8.90
N PRO A 577 -17.37 10.20 -8.35
CA PRO A 577 -17.23 10.60 -6.93
C PRO A 577 -17.54 9.48 -5.94
N CYS A 578 -16.63 9.21 -5.00
CA CYS A 578 -16.91 8.32 -3.86
C CYS A 578 -17.87 8.95 -2.84
N THR A 579 -18.02 10.29 -2.84
CA THR A 579 -19.08 11.00 -2.11
C THR A 579 -20.25 11.24 -3.04
N PRO A 580 -21.48 10.78 -2.75
CA PRO A 580 -22.65 11.09 -3.57
C PRO A 580 -22.87 12.60 -3.67
N LEU A 581 -22.96 13.12 -4.89
CA LEU A 581 -23.26 14.53 -5.17
C LEU A 581 -24.78 14.67 -5.37
N PRO A 582 -25.54 15.30 -4.45
CA PRO A 582 -27.00 15.29 -4.48
C PRO A 582 -27.63 16.29 -5.45
N THR A 583 -26.85 17.22 -6.01
CA THR A 583 -27.32 18.22 -6.99
C THR A 583 -26.50 18.14 -8.27
N GLY A 584 -27.02 18.71 -9.37
CA GLY A 584 -26.30 18.81 -10.65
C GLY A 584 -25.21 19.89 -10.71
N LEU A 585 -24.86 20.52 -9.57
CA LEU A 585 -23.77 21.48 -9.48
C LEU A 585 -22.43 20.76 -9.27
N MET A 586 -21.35 21.34 -9.79
CA MET A 586 -19.99 20.82 -9.67
C MET A 586 -19.14 21.73 -8.76
N PRO A 587 -18.08 21.23 -8.11
CA PRO A 587 -17.12 22.07 -7.38
C PRO A 587 -16.45 23.10 -8.31
N ALA A 588 -16.27 24.33 -7.84
CA ALA A 588 -15.55 25.35 -8.60
C ALA A 588 -14.05 25.04 -8.79
N GLU A 589 -13.50 25.48 -9.91
CA GLU A 589 -12.09 25.32 -10.27
C GLU A 589 -11.24 26.49 -9.72
N ILE A 590 -11.18 26.58 -8.39
CA ILE A 590 -10.46 27.62 -7.66
C ILE A 590 -9.68 27.03 -6.46
N THR A 591 -8.63 27.73 -6.03
CA THR A 591 -7.93 27.45 -4.77
C THR A 591 -8.18 28.64 -3.82
N PRO A 592 -9.02 28.49 -2.78
CA PRO A 592 -9.40 29.60 -1.90
C PRO A 592 -8.19 30.27 -1.25
N VAL A 593 -8.12 31.60 -1.34
CA VAL A 593 -7.03 32.42 -0.79
C VAL A 593 -7.21 32.59 0.71
N VAL A 594 -6.30 32.02 1.51
CA VAL A 594 -6.26 32.22 2.97
C VAL A 594 -5.69 33.63 3.24
N PRO A 595 -6.36 34.48 4.05
CA PRO A 595 -5.82 35.78 4.44
C PRO A 595 -4.52 35.62 5.26
N PRO A 596 -3.54 36.53 5.10
CA PRO A 596 -2.26 36.43 5.78
C PRO A 596 -2.42 36.62 7.30
N VAL A 597 -1.53 35.97 8.06
CA VAL A 597 -1.33 36.20 9.50
C VAL A 597 0.14 36.55 9.76
N PRO A 598 0.45 37.29 10.85
CA PRO A 598 1.82 37.40 11.33
C PRO A 598 2.46 36.02 11.59
N PHE A 599 3.77 35.93 11.40
CA PHE A 599 4.52 34.68 11.64
C PHE A 599 5.22 34.65 13.00
N ASP A 600 5.68 35.81 13.48
CA ASP A 600 6.52 35.97 14.68
C ASP A 600 5.80 36.64 15.86
N GLU A 601 4.50 36.99 15.72
CA GLU A 601 3.72 37.58 16.81
C GLU A 601 3.11 36.48 17.70
N PRO A 602 3.09 36.67 19.04
CA PRO A 602 2.40 35.75 19.94
C PRO A 602 0.87 35.85 19.75
N LEU A 603 0.19 34.70 19.80
CA LEU A 603 -1.27 34.66 19.77
C LEU A 603 -1.87 35.46 20.94
N PRO A 604 -2.93 36.26 20.73
CA PRO A 604 -3.57 36.99 21.83
C PRO A 604 -4.23 36.03 22.82
N ARG A 605 -4.19 36.39 24.12
CA ARG A 605 -4.89 35.67 25.19
C ARG A 605 -6.40 35.67 24.90
N GLY A 606 -7.03 34.50 24.98
CA GLY A 606 -8.46 34.32 24.77
C GLY A 606 -9.15 33.67 25.98
N PHE A 607 -10.45 33.42 25.84
CA PHE A 607 -11.26 32.81 26.91
C PHE A 607 -10.80 31.39 27.30
N ARG A 608 -10.05 30.69 26.44
CA ARG A 608 -9.54 29.35 26.77
C ARG A 608 -8.42 29.39 27.78
N ASP A 609 -7.60 30.44 27.76
CA ASP A 609 -6.51 30.59 28.72
C ASP A 609 -7.08 30.79 30.13
N ILE A 610 -8.19 31.52 30.25
CA ILE A 610 -8.97 31.64 31.49
C ILE A 610 -9.50 30.27 31.94
N PHE A 611 -10.11 29.49 31.03
CA PHE A 611 -10.60 28.15 31.37
C PHE A 611 -9.49 27.20 31.82
N VAL A 612 -8.30 27.26 31.20
CA VAL A 612 -7.15 26.42 31.55
C VAL A 612 -6.48 26.86 32.87
N GLU A 613 -6.54 28.14 33.21
CA GLU A 613 -5.99 28.70 34.46
C GLU A 613 -6.96 28.62 35.66
N GLU A 614 -8.26 28.84 35.44
CA GLU A 614 -9.28 29.06 36.49
C GLU A 614 -10.43 28.04 36.48
N GLY A 615 -10.48 27.11 35.53
CA GLY A 615 -11.52 26.07 35.45
C GLY A 615 -12.89 26.51 34.89
N PRO A 616 -13.88 25.60 34.86
CA PRO A 616 -15.21 25.88 34.31
C PRO A 616 -15.93 27.06 34.96
N GLU A 617 -15.83 27.20 36.29
CA GLU A 617 -16.48 28.25 37.06
C GLU A 617 -15.78 29.60 36.88
N GLY A 618 -14.45 29.60 36.75
CA GLY A 618 -13.66 30.78 36.37
C GLY A 618 -14.04 31.29 34.99
N PHE A 619 -14.17 30.38 34.01
CA PHE A 619 -14.68 30.68 32.67
C PHE A 619 -16.10 31.26 32.71
N ALA A 620 -17.06 30.60 33.37
CA ALA A 620 -18.44 31.06 33.47
C ALA A 620 -18.52 32.47 34.10
N LYS A 621 -17.76 32.70 35.17
CA LYS A 621 -17.63 34.01 35.81
C LYS A 621 -17.00 35.05 34.89
N ALA A 622 -15.98 34.72 34.10
CA ALA A 622 -15.36 35.64 33.16
C ALA A 622 -16.31 36.04 32.02
N VAL A 623 -17.13 35.10 31.54
CA VAL A 623 -18.20 35.35 30.55
C VAL A 623 -19.24 36.30 31.13
N ARG A 624 -19.77 36.04 32.34
CA ARG A 624 -20.77 36.91 32.99
C ARG A 624 -20.25 38.32 33.32
N ASN A 625 -18.94 38.47 33.56
CA ASN A 625 -18.29 39.77 33.84
C ASN A 625 -17.78 40.48 32.58
N HIS A 626 -18.00 39.93 31.38
CA HIS A 626 -17.64 40.60 30.13
C HIS A 626 -18.47 41.88 29.92
N LYS A 627 -17.92 42.82 29.16
CA LYS A 627 -18.59 44.07 28.76
C LYS A 627 -18.60 44.16 27.24
N GLY A 628 -19.79 44.21 26.65
CA GLY A 628 -20.00 43.93 25.24
C GLY A 628 -20.79 42.65 25.04
N MET A 629 -21.09 42.32 23.78
CA MET A 629 -21.74 41.06 23.41
C MET A 629 -20.71 40.05 22.92
N LEU A 630 -20.65 38.87 23.55
CA LEU A 630 -19.77 37.80 23.07
C LEU A 630 -20.41 37.06 21.89
N LEU A 631 -19.58 36.72 20.90
CA LEU A 631 -19.99 35.93 19.75
C LEU A 631 -19.43 34.51 19.81
N MET A 632 -20.26 33.57 19.33
CA MET A 632 -19.97 32.15 19.19
C MET A 632 -19.98 31.84 17.67
N ASP A 633 -18.83 31.51 17.07
CA ASP A 633 -18.76 31.18 15.63
C ASP A 633 -19.11 29.71 15.33
N THR A 634 -20.28 29.50 14.71
CA THR A 634 -20.78 28.20 14.26
C THR A 634 -20.29 27.79 12.87
N THR A 635 -19.48 28.61 12.18
CA THR A 635 -19.03 28.38 10.80
C THR A 635 -18.37 27.02 10.62
N PHE A 636 -17.67 26.52 11.64
CA PHE A 636 -16.98 25.23 11.62
C PHE A 636 -17.90 24.01 11.89
N ARG A 637 -19.18 24.21 12.30
CA ARG A 637 -20.14 23.14 12.64
C ARG A 637 -21.56 23.39 12.11
N ASP A 638 -22.42 24.13 12.81
CA ASP A 638 -23.86 24.18 12.48
C ASP A 638 -24.16 24.88 11.13
N ALA A 639 -23.34 25.85 10.72
CA ALA A 639 -23.51 26.58 9.47
C ALA A 639 -23.43 25.66 8.24
N HIS A 640 -22.33 24.88 8.11
CA HIS A 640 -22.20 23.94 7.00
C HIS A 640 -23.04 22.67 7.19
N GLN A 641 -23.37 22.30 8.44
CA GLN A 641 -24.40 21.28 8.71
C GLN A 641 -25.74 21.64 8.06
N SER A 642 -26.12 22.92 8.13
CA SER A 642 -27.41 23.43 7.64
C SER A 642 -27.40 23.74 6.13
N LEU A 643 -26.36 24.40 5.63
CA LEU A 643 -26.27 24.87 4.24
C LEU A 643 -25.72 23.84 3.25
N LEU A 644 -24.76 23.01 3.69
CA LEU A 644 -23.91 22.16 2.83
C LEU A 644 -23.94 20.68 3.26
N ALA A 645 -25.02 20.25 3.92
CA ALA A 645 -25.20 18.89 4.46
C ALA A 645 -23.99 18.36 5.27
N THR A 646 -23.35 19.22 6.05
CA THR A 646 -22.18 18.93 6.90
C THR A 646 -20.90 18.56 6.14
N ARG A 647 -20.80 18.88 4.84
CA ARG A 647 -19.74 18.36 3.97
C ARG A 647 -18.40 19.08 4.03
N VAL A 648 -18.25 20.16 4.81
CA VAL A 648 -16.97 20.89 4.89
C VAL A 648 -15.89 20.02 5.54
N ARG A 649 -14.76 19.87 4.83
CA ARG A 649 -13.64 18.96 5.13
C ARG A 649 -12.62 19.58 6.08
N SER A 650 -11.85 18.72 6.76
CA SER A 650 -10.77 19.16 7.67
C SER A 650 -9.71 20.00 6.96
N TYR A 651 -9.47 19.75 5.67
CA TYR A 651 -8.53 20.51 4.83
C TYR A 651 -8.80 22.02 4.87
N ASP A 652 -10.04 22.44 4.56
CA ASP A 652 -10.39 23.86 4.47
C ASP A 652 -10.49 24.51 5.85
N LEU A 653 -11.04 23.80 6.85
CA LEU A 653 -11.09 24.25 8.25
C LEU A 653 -9.67 24.52 8.80
N CYS A 654 -8.74 23.59 8.57
CA CYS A 654 -7.35 23.72 9.04
C CYS A 654 -6.51 24.75 8.26
N ARG A 655 -6.98 25.22 7.09
CA ARG A 655 -6.32 26.29 6.32
C ARG A 655 -6.65 27.68 6.88
N ILE A 656 -7.90 27.93 7.29
CA ILE A 656 -8.31 29.22 7.86
C ILE A 656 -8.13 29.32 9.39
N ALA A 657 -8.02 28.19 10.10
CA ALA A 657 -7.84 28.14 11.55
C ALA A 657 -6.75 29.10 12.13
N PRO A 658 -5.56 29.29 11.51
CA PRO A 658 -4.57 30.26 12.02
C PRO A 658 -5.06 31.71 11.98
N PHE A 659 -5.88 32.09 10.99
CA PHE A 659 -6.47 33.44 10.91
C PHE A 659 -7.47 33.68 12.04
N VAL A 660 -8.31 32.67 12.32
CA VAL A 660 -9.28 32.71 13.42
C VAL A 660 -8.58 32.87 14.77
N ALA A 661 -7.49 32.12 15.01
CA ALA A 661 -6.71 32.19 16.25
C ALA A 661 -6.12 33.59 16.53
N HIS A 662 -5.69 34.31 15.50
CA HIS A 662 -5.11 35.65 15.65
C HIS A 662 -6.17 36.76 15.78
N ASN A 663 -7.25 36.71 14.98
CA ASN A 663 -8.14 37.86 14.79
C ASN A 663 -9.44 37.80 15.62
N PHE A 664 -9.79 36.63 16.17
CA PHE A 664 -11.04 36.43 16.92
C PHE A 664 -10.80 35.85 18.33
N ALA A 665 -9.66 36.15 18.95
CA ALA A 665 -9.28 35.65 20.28
C ALA A 665 -10.29 35.99 21.40
N ASN A 666 -11.12 37.02 21.20
CA ASN A 666 -12.19 37.45 22.10
C ASN A 666 -13.54 36.74 21.91
N MET A 667 -13.67 35.80 20.95
CA MET A 667 -14.87 34.96 20.84
C MET A 667 -15.05 34.09 22.10
N TYR A 668 -16.31 33.82 22.44
CA TYR A 668 -16.67 32.88 23.51
C TYR A 668 -16.12 31.48 23.23
N SER A 669 -16.25 31.02 21.98
CA SER A 669 -15.73 29.74 21.48
C SER A 669 -15.74 29.69 19.95
N VAL A 670 -15.22 28.61 19.38
CA VAL A 670 -15.52 28.17 18.00
C VAL A 670 -16.22 26.82 18.08
N GLU A 671 -17.40 26.69 17.49
CA GLU A 671 -18.15 25.44 17.49
C GLU A 671 -17.76 24.66 16.24
N ASN A 672 -17.05 23.55 16.44
CA ASN A 672 -16.33 22.85 15.38
C ASN A 672 -16.52 21.33 15.37
N TRP A 673 -17.35 20.81 16.28
CA TRP A 673 -17.48 19.37 16.51
C TRP A 673 -18.86 18.97 17.08
N GLY A 674 -19.11 17.66 17.11
CA GLY A 674 -20.43 17.14 17.47
C GLY A 674 -21.50 17.41 16.41
N GLY A 675 -22.78 17.33 16.80
CA GLY A 675 -23.88 17.31 15.84
C GLY A 675 -23.69 16.18 14.80
N ALA A 676 -23.91 16.47 13.52
CA ALA A 676 -23.73 15.51 12.44
C ALA A 676 -22.26 15.32 11.99
N THR A 677 -21.30 16.13 12.47
CA THR A 677 -19.92 16.14 11.92
C THR A 677 -19.18 14.81 12.09
N PHE A 678 -19.46 14.07 13.18
CA PHE A 678 -18.75 12.83 13.51
C PHE A 678 -19.06 11.69 12.52
N ASP A 679 -20.36 11.40 12.29
CA ASP A 679 -20.81 10.42 11.29
C ASP A 679 -20.41 10.86 9.88
N VAL A 680 -20.61 12.14 9.54
CA VAL A 680 -20.36 12.63 8.17
C VAL A 680 -18.86 12.61 7.80
N ALA A 681 -17.97 12.89 8.75
CA ALA A 681 -16.53 12.77 8.56
C ALA A 681 -16.11 11.35 8.16
N LEU A 682 -16.53 10.35 8.95
CA LEU A 682 -16.22 8.93 8.70
C LEU A 682 -16.93 8.39 7.45
N ARG A 683 -18.24 8.65 7.33
CA ARG A 683 -19.12 8.04 6.31
C ARG A 683 -18.89 8.61 4.92
N PHE A 684 -18.88 9.94 4.79
CA PHE A 684 -18.89 10.62 3.49
C PHE A 684 -17.54 11.25 3.16
N LEU A 685 -16.96 12.02 4.09
CA LEU A 685 -15.70 12.74 3.85
C LEU A 685 -14.46 11.84 3.97
N LYS A 686 -14.64 10.60 4.45
CA LYS A 686 -13.63 9.56 4.62
C LYS A 686 -12.39 10.04 5.38
N GLU A 687 -12.60 10.85 6.42
CA GLU A 687 -11.58 11.40 7.30
C GLU A 687 -11.96 11.20 8.78
N CYS A 688 -10.99 11.18 9.70
CA CYS A 688 -11.27 10.93 11.11
C CYS A 688 -11.70 12.22 11.83
N PRO A 689 -12.84 12.25 12.55
CA PRO A 689 -13.25 13.43 13.30
C PRO A 689 -12.29 13.74 14.46
N TRP A 690 -11.64 12.75 15.07
CA TRP A 690 -10.64 12.95 16.13
C TRP A 690 -9.37 13.63 15.60
N GLU A 691 -8.87 13.17 14.44
CA GLU A 691 -7.73 13.80 13.76
C GLU A 691 -8.07 15.23 13.33
N ARG A 692 -9.33 15.50 12.92
CA ARG A 692 -9.82 16.87 12.67
C ARG A 692 -9.74 17.74 13.93
N LEU A 693 -10.27 17.26 15.07
CA LEU A 693 -10.27 17.99 16.34
C LEU A 693 -8.83 18.33 16.78
N GLU A 694 -7.95 17.32 16.80
CA GLU A 694 -6.56 17.46 17.19
C GLU A 694 -5.78 18.41 16.25
N ALA A 695 -6.02 18.32 14.93
CA ALA A 695 -5.41 19.20 13.94
C ALA A 695 -5.87 20.67 14.05
N MET A 696 -7.16 20.91 14.37
CA MET A 696 -7.66 22.26 14.64
C MET A 696 -7.12 22.81 15.97
N ARG A 697 -7.06 21.97 17.01
CA ARG A 697 -6.60 22.36 18.36
C ARG A 697 -5.16 22.87 18.36
N LYS A 698 -4.31 22.24 17.54
CA LYS A 698 -2.92 22.64 17.30
C LYS A 698 -2.75 23.95 16.52
N ARG A 699 -3.83 24.50 15.95
CA ARG A 699 -3.84 25.74 15.13
C ARG A 699 -4.59 26.90 15.81
N ILE A 700 -5.62 26.59 16.60
CA ILE A 700 -6.32 27.53 17.49
C ILE A 700 -6.12 27.00 18.92
N PRO A 701 -5.16 27.51 19.71
CA PRO A 701 -4.90 27.08 21.08
C PRO A 701 -5.58 27.96 22.16
N ASN A 702 -6.02 29.17 21.81
CA ASN A 702 -6.43 30.28 22.69
C ASN A 702 -7.95 30.53 22.77
N ILE A 703 -8.71 30.13 21.74
CA ILE A 703 -10.19 30.22 21.74
C ILE A 703 -10.78 28.87 22.17
N PRO A 704 -11.81 28.82 23.06
CA PRO A 704 -12.42 27.56 23.46
C PRO A 704 -13.03 26.80 22.28
N PHE A 705 -12.97 25.48 22.30
CA PHE A 705 -13.68 24.64 21.34
C PHE A 705 -15.00 24.15 21.93
N GLN A 706 -16.06 24.27 21.15
CA GLN A 706 -17.41 23.87 21.53
C GLN A 706 -17.93 22.73 20.66
N MET A 707 -18.67 21.81 21.28
CA MET A 707 -19.41 20.79 20.57
C MET A 707 -20.87 20.69 21.01
N LEU A 708 -21.74 20.31 20.07
CA LEU A 708 -23.13 19.93 20.35
C LEU A 708 -23.20 18.44 20.71
N LEU A 709 -23.56 18.13 21.96
CA LEU A 709 -23.64 16.80 22.54
C LEU A 709 -25.10 16.45 22.87
N ARG A 710 -25.62 15.31 22.40
CA ARG A 710 -26.96 14.83 22.80
C ARG A 710 -26.84 13.92 24.02
N GLY A 711 -27.36 14.34 25.17
CA GLY A 711 -26.93 13.85 26.49
C GLY A 711 -26.82 12.32 26.63
N ALA A 712 -27.91 11.56 26.47
CA ALA A 712 -27.89 10.10 26.58
C ALA A 712 -27.38 9.35 25.33
N ASN A 713 -26.78 10.05 24.36
CA ASN A 713 -26.43 9.51 23.05
C ASN A 713 -25.05 9.96 22.52
N GLY A 714 -24.38 10.90 23.19
CA GLY A 714 -23.14 11.53 22.73
C GLY A 714 -23.33 12.21 21.37
N VAL A 715 -22.70 11.65 20.34
CA VAL A 715 -22.82 12.07 18.93
C VAL A 715 -23.53 11.04 18.05
N GLY A 716 -24.07 9.96 18.64
CA GLY A 716 -24.68 8.84 17.93
C GLY A 716 -26.16 9.00 17.58
N TYR A 717 -26.77 7.95 17.00
CA TYR A 717 -28.19 7.95 16.62
C TYR A 717 -29.12 7.12 17.53
N THR A 718 -28.59 6.24 18.37
CA THR A 718 -29.36 5.44 19.34
C THR A 718 -28.94 5.74 20.78
N SER A 719 -29.59 5.13 21.78
CA SER A 719 -29.17 5.17 23.18
C SER A 719 -28.07 4.14 23.45
N TYR A 720 -27.07 4.50 24.26
CA TYR A 720 -25.91 3.67 24.59
C TYR A 720 -25.83 3.41 26.10
N PRO A 721 -25.06 2.40 26.56
CA PRO A 721 -24.70 2.25 27.97
C PRO A 721 -23.89 3.46 28.45
N ASP A 722 -24.09 3.85 29.71
CA ASP A 722 -23.59 5.10 30.28
C ASP A 722 -22.08 5.27 30.14
N ASN A 723 -21.31 4.18 30.33
CA ASN A 723 -19.85 4.22 30.23
C ASN A 723 -19.33 4.62 28.83
N VAL A 724 -20.14 4.47 27.77
CA VAL A 724 -19.83 4.98 26.43
C VAL A 724 -19.91 6.50 26.37
N ILE A 725 -20.84 7.11 27.12
CA ILE A 725 -21.02 8.57 27.16
C ILE A 725 -19.90 9.22 27.99
N PHE A 726 -19.62 8.69 29.19
CA PHE A 726 -18.52 9.16 30.05
C PHE A 726 -17.16 9.07 29.35
N GLU A 727 -16.79 7.90 28.82
CA GLU A 727 -15.48 7.72 28.16
C GLU A 727 -15.37 8.55 26.86
N PHE A 728 -16.48 8.76 26.12
CA PHE A 728 -16.50 9.67 24.98
C PHE A 728 -16.24 11.12 25.38
N CYS A 729 -16.89 11.63 26.44
CA CYS A 729 -16.70 13.01 26.89
C CYS A 729 -15.27 13.23 27.41
N LYS A 730 -14.73 12.27 28.17
CA LYS A 730 -13.34 12.22 28.61
C LYS A 730 -12.35 12.29 27.44
N VAL A 731 -12.44 11.39 26.47
CA VAL A 731 -11.49 11.38 25.33
C VAL A 731 -11.68 12.61 24.42
N ALA A 732 -12.89 13.15 24.30
CA ALA A 732 -13.11 14.43 23.61
C ALA A 732 -12.41 15.59 24.33
N LYS A 733 -12.47 15.64 25.67
CA LYS A 733 -11.77 16.63 26.49
C LYS A 733 -10.24 16.47 26.41
N GLU A 734 -9.72 15.25 26.53
CA GLU A 734 -8.30 14.92 26.35
C GLU A 734 -7.78 15.31 24.95
N THR A 735 -8.59 15.15 23.89
CA THR A 735 -8.25 15.56 22.52
C THR A 735 -8.30 17.08 22.31
N GLY A 736 -8.92 17.83 23.22
CA GLY A 736 -8.90 19.30 23.24
C GLY A 736 -10.26 19.98 23.04
N MET A 737 -11.38 19.29 23.25
CA MET A 737 -12.68 19.95 23.45
C MET A 737 -12.68 20.76 24.74
N ASP A 738 -13.49 21.82 24.83
CA ASP A 738 -13.58 22.65 26.04
C ASP A 738 -15.02 22.81 26.56
N ILE A 739 -15.97 23.11 25.67
CA ILE A 739 -17.38 23.36 25.99
C ILE A 739 -18.27 22.26 25.41
N PHE A 740 -19.10 21.65 26.26
CA PHE A 740 -20.09 20.66 25.87
C PHE A 740 -21.49 21.29 25.97
N ARG A 741 -22.08 21.62 24.82
CA ARG A 741 -23.47 22.08 24.71
C ARG A 741 -24.38 20.84 24.76
N VAL A 742 -24.82 20.49 25.96
CA VAL A 742 -25.61 19.29 26.26
C VAL A 742 -27.09 19.56 25.99
N PHE A 743 -27.69 18.86 25.05
CA PHE A 743 -29.13 18.95 24.75
C PHE A 743 -29.80 17.56 24.75
N ASP A 744 -31.13 17.54 24.79
CA ASP A 744 -31.94 16.34 24.54
C ASP A 744 -33.01 16.64 23.48
N SER A 745 -33.36 15.65 22.66
CA SER A 745 -34.28 15.86 21.53
C SER A 745 -35.75 16.10 21.89
N LEU A 746 -36.10 15.90 23.16
CA LEU A 746 -37.43 16.08 23.74
C LEU A 746 -37.39 16.97 25.01
N ASN A 747 -36.23 17.59 25.32
CA ASN A 747 -35.89 18.18 26.62
C ASN A 747 -36.13 17.21 27.81
N TYR A 748 -35.94 15.91 27.61
CA TYR A 748 -36.13 14.90 28.65
C TYR A 748 -35.02 14.98 29.70
N LEU A 749 -35.34 15.53 30.88
CA LEU A 749 -34.38 15.88 31.93
C LEU A 749 -33.39 14.74 32.28
N PRO A 750 -33.79 13.46 32.47
CA PRO A 750 -32.84 12.38 32.75
C PRO A 750 -31.78 12.13 31.67
N ASN A 751 -32.05 12.48 30.41
CA ASN A 751 -31.04 12.43 29.35
C ASN A 751 -30.07 13.62 29.43
N LEU A 752 -30.57 14.80 29.82
CA LEU A 752 -29.75 16.00 30.02
C LEU A 752 -28.77 15.80 31.19
N ILE A 753 -29.25 15.34 32.35
CA ILE A 753 -28.43 15.14 33.55
C ILE A 753 -27.22 14.22 33.27
N LEU A 754 -27.44 13.05 32.66
CA LEU A 754 -26.35 12.13 32.29
C LEU A 754 -25.29 12.79 31.40
N GLY A 755 -25.71 13.62 30.44
CA GLY A 755 -24.79 14.33 29.55
C GLY A 755 -24.02 15.44 30.26
N MET A 756 -24.65 16.09 31.25
CA MET A 756 -24.04 17.11 32.09
C MET A 756 -23.00 16.50 33.05
N GLU A 757 -23.35 15.40 33.72
CA GLU A 757 -22.45 14.61 34.56
C GLU A 757 -21.23 14.12 33.76
N ALA A 758 -21.44 13.49 32.61
CA ALA A 758 -20.36 12.99 31.76
C ALA A 758 -19.43 14.10 31.22
N ALA A 759 -19.94 15.30 30.95
CA ALA A 759 -19.14 16.45 30.54
C ALA A 759 -18.40 17.11 31.73
N GLY A 760 -19.02 17.16 32.91
CA GLY A 760 -18.43 17.69 34.14
C GLY A 760 -17.30 16.81 34.68
N ASP A 761 -17.53 15.49 34.78
CA ASP A 761 -16.52 14.51 35.21
C ASP A 761 -15.31 14.44 34.28
N ALA A 762 -15.49 14.76 33.00
CA ALA A 762 -14.40 14.92 32.04
C ALA A 762 -13.54 16.19 32.29
N GLY A 763 -14.01 17.14 33.10
CA GLY A 763 -13.40 18.46 33.30
C GLY A 763 -13.75 19.46 32.19
N GLY A 764 -14.90 19.31 31.53
CA GLY A 764 -15.42 20.24 30.52
C GLY A 764 -16.33 21.32 31.09
N ILE A 765 -16.52 22.40 30.34
CA ILE A 765 -17.56 23.40 30.63
C ILE A 765 -18.91 22.82 30.21
N VAL A 766 -19.82 22.66 31.18
CA VAL A 766 -21.18 22.15 30.94
C VAL A 766 -22.10 23.31 30.56
N GLU A 767 -22.43 23.40 29.28
CA GLU A 767 -23.46 24.32 28.76
C GLU A 767 -24.77 23.55 28.57
N ALA A 768 -25.74 23.74 29.48
CA ALA A 768 -26.99 22.99 29.47
C ALA A 768 -28.02 23.68 28.55
N ALA A 769 -28.43 23.00 27.48
CA ALA A 769 -29.22 23.58 26.40
C ALA A 769 -30.69 23.12 26.43
N ILE A 770 -31.59 24.10 26.60
CA ILE A 770 -33.04 23.93 26.45
C ILE A 770 -33.42 24.15 25.00
N CYS A 771 -33.97 23.15 24.31
CA CYS A 771 -34.49 23.33 22.96
C CYS A 771 -35.82 24.10 22.98
N TYR A 772 -35.96 25.08 22.09
CA TYR A 772 -37.11 25.98 21.98
C TYR A 772 -38.08 25.55 20.86
N SER A 773 -39.38 25.47 21.18
CA SER A 773 -40.48 25.17 20.24
C SER A 773 -41.74 25.92 20.65
N GLY A 774 -42.68 26.18 19.73
CA GLY A 774 -43.84 27.01 20.01
C GLY A 774 -43.48 28.50 20.11
N ASP A 775 -44.23 29.25 20.92
CA ASP A 775 -44.07 30.70 21.03
C ASP A 775 -44.50 31.20 22.42
N VAL A 776 -43.55 31.67 23.23
CA VAL A 776 -43.85 32.23 24.57
C VAL A 776 -44.54 33.61 24.53
N SER A 777 -44.63 34.25 23.36
CA SER A 777 -45.39 35.49 23.14
C SER A 777 -46.83 35.26 22.66
N ASP A 778 -47.21 34.01 22.33
CA ASP A 778 -48.56 33.62 21.92
C ASP A 778 -49.32 32.97 23.09
N PRO A 779 -50.33 33.63 23.69
CA PRO A 779 -51.07 33.08 24.81
C PRO A 779 -51.94 31.86 24.45
N THR A 780 -52.08 31.51 23.16
CA THR A 780 -52.76 30.28 22.72
C THR A 780 -51.84 29.05 22.76
N LYS A 781 -50.51 29.24 22.79
CA LYS A 781 -49.49 28.18 22.82
C LYS A 781 -49.26 27.66 24.25
N THR A 782 -50.27 26.99 24.80
CA THR A 782 -50.29 26.60 26.22
C THR A 782 -49.29 25.51 26.63
N LYS A 783 -48.79 24.67 25.70
CA LYS A 783 -47.87 23.57 26.03
C LYS A 783 -46.46 24.05 26.39
N TYR A 784 -45.78 24.68 25.43
CA TYR A 784 -44.42 25.23 25.60
C TYR A 784 -44.49 26.73 25.94
N ASN A 785 -45.15 27.02 27.07
CA ASN A 785 -45.31 28.39 27.57
C ASN A 785 -44.08 28.85 28.40
N LEU A 786 -44.03 30.12 28.80
CA LEU A 786 -42.91 30.67 29.58
C LEU A 786 -42.61 29.87 30.86
N LYS A 787 -43.63 29.40 31.60
CA LYS A 787 -43.42 28.63 32.84
C LYS A 787 -42.65 27.34 32.58
N TYR A 788 -42.93 26.63 31.48
CA TYR A 788 -42.21 25.41 31.10
C TYR A 788 -40.70 25.66 30.96
N TYR A 789 -40.31 26.75 30.29
CA TYR A 789 -38.90 27.12 30.14
C TYR A 789 -38.27 27.54 31.48
N MET A 790 -39.00 28.30 32.30
CA MET A 790 -38.53 28.77 33.61
C MET A 790 -38.44 27.65 34.67
N ASP A 791 -39.25 26.60 34.56
CA ASP A 791 -39.20 25.40 35.40
C ASP A 791 -38.00 24.54 35.02
N LEU A 792 -37.79 24.28 33.73
CA LEU A 792 -36.69 23.46 33.23
C LEU A 792 -35.32 24.13 33.46
N ALA A 793 -35.24 25.46 33.34
CA ALA A 793 -34.04 26.22 33.68
C ALA A 793 -33.63 26.04 35.16
N ASP A 794 -34.60 26.01 36.09
CA ASP A 794 -34.30 25.78 37.50
C ASP A 794 -33.69 24.39 37.75
N GLU A 795 -34.23 23.34 37.12
CA GLU A 795 -33.71 21.98 37.30
C GLU A 795 -32.31 21.82 36.70
N LEU A 796 -32.04 22.40 35.54
CA LEU A 796 -30.69 22.37 34.94
C LEU A 796 -29.68 23.19 35.75
N ILE A 797 -30.06 24.36 36.28
CA ILE A 797 -29.18 25.16 37.13
C ILE A 797 -28.86 24.43 38.45
N LYS A 798 -29.83 23.77 39.08
CA LYS A 798 -29.60 22.91 40.26
C LYS A 798 -28.64 21.75 39.98
N ALA A 799 -28.58 21.27 38.74
CA ALA A 799 -27.75 20.14 38.32
C ALA A 799 -26.31 20.52 37.89
N GLY A 800 -25.82 21.72 38.23
CA GLY A 800 -24.42 22.11 37.94
C GLY A 800 -24.20 22.66 36.54
N THR A 801 -25.17 23.39 35.99
CA THR A 801 -24.98 24.17 34.76
C THR A 801 -23.95 25.28 34.97
N HIS A 802 -22.97 25.40 34.07
CA HIS A 802 -22.00 26.51 34.05
C HIS A 802 -22.48 27.67 33.16
N VAL A 803 -23.18 27.33 32.07
CA VAL A 803 -23.78 28.28 31.11
C VAL A 803 -25.15 27.74 30.71
N LEU A 804 -26.22 28.52 30.86
CA LEU A 804 -27.55 28.12 30.41
C LEU A 804 -27.72 28.50 28.94
N SER A 805 -28.03 27.53 28.08
CA SER A 805 -28.26 27.75 26.66
C SER A 805 -29.75 27.67 26.30
N ILE A 806 -30.23 28.59 25.47
CA ILE A 806 -31.50 28.46 24.73
C ILE A 806 -31.17 28.09 23.29
N LYS A 807 -31.55 26.88 22.85
CA LYS A 807 -31.33 26.37 21.50
C LYS A 807 -32.61 26.41 20.66
N ASP A 808 -32.82 27.49 19.94
CA ASP A 808 -33.81 27.58 18.87
C ASP A 808 -33.25 26.96 17.58
N MET A 809 -33.43 25.65 17.43
CA MET A 809 -32.92 24.87 16.28
C MET A 809 -33.64 25.16 14.94
N ALA A 810 -34.65 26.03 14.92
CA ALA A 810 -35.47 26.28 13.74
C ALA A 810 -35.59 27.76 13.35
N GLY A 811 -35.40 28.71 14.26
CA GLY A 811 -35.58 30.15 14.01
C GLY A 811 -37.01 30.64 14.33
N LEU A 812 -37.59 30.08 15.39
CA LEU A 812 -38.93 30.34 15.92
C LEU A 812 -38.98 31.46 16.97
N LEU A 813 -37.85 31.78 17.60
CA LEU A 813 -37.73 32.77 18.67
C LEU A 813 -37.85 34.18 18.07
N LYS A 814 -39.07 34.69 17.98
CA LYS A 814 -39.37 36.06 17.54
C LYS A 814 -38.73 37.09 18.49
N PRO A 815 -38.37 38.30 18.04
CA PRO A 815 -37.79 39.35 18.90
C PRO A 815 -38.60 39.68 20.17
N GLN A 816 -39.93 39.59 20.13
CA GLN A 816 -40.77 39.76 21.33
C GLN A 816 -40.70 38.56 22.28
N ALA A 817 -40.64 37.34 21.75
CA ALA A 817 -40.48 36.11 22.52
C ALA A 817 -39.09 36.03 23.18
N ALA A 818 -38.05 36.45 22.45
CA ALA A 818 -36.69 36.66 22.96
C ALA A 818 -36.69 37.58 24.19
N LYS A 819 -37.27 38.79 24.08
CA LYS A 819 -37.33 39.74 25.21
C LYS A 819 -38.09 39.20 26.42
N ILE A 820 -39.19 38.47 26.19
CA ILE A 820 -39.95 37.83 27.28
C ILE A 820 -39.13 36.73 27.98
N LEU A 821 -38.53 35.82 27.21
CA LEU A 821 -37.81 34.66 27.75
C LEU A 821 -36.49 35.04 28.42
N ILE A 822 -35.65 35.82 27.74
CA ILE A 822 -34.29 36.12 28.19
C ILE A 822 -34.32 37.06 29.41
N SER A 823 -35.21 38.07 29.43
CA SER A 823 -35.38 38.93 30.61
C SER A 823 -35.86 38.12 31.82
N ALA A 824 -36.85 37.23 31.65
CA ALA A 824 -37.35 36.40 32.75
C ALA A 824 -36.28 35.44 33.31
N LEU A 825 -35.41 34.90 32.46
CA LEU A 825 -34.25 34.11 32.88
C LEU A 825 -33.22 34.97 33.62
N ARG A 826 -32.88 36.14 33.09
CA ARG A 826 -31.92 37.08 33.69
C ARG A 826 -32.38 37.63 35.04
N ASP A 827 -33.65 38.01 35.16
CA ASP A 827 -34.25 38.54 36.40
C ASP A 827 -34.25 37.50 37.53
N LYS A 828 -34.41 36.21 37.18
CA LYS A 828 -34.47 35.10 38.14
C LYS A 828 -33.08 34.56 38.49
N HIS A 829 -32.17 34.52 37.51
CA HIS A 829 -30.84 33.93 37.61
C HIS A 829 -29.76 34.96 37.19
N PRO A 830 -29.53 36.02 38.00
CA PRO A 830 -28.73 37.18 37.59
C PRO A 830 -27.25 36.88 37.33
N ASP A 831 -26.69 35.88 38.01
CA ASP A 831 -25.27 35.48 37.92
C ASP A 831 -25.01 34.38 36.87
N MET A 832 -26.05 33.69 36.39
CA MET A 832 -25.91 32.60 35.42
C MET A 832 -25.60 33.15 34.02
N PRO A 833 -24.54 32.70 33.32
CA PRO A 833 -24.33 33.04 31.93
C PRO A 833 -25.47 32.52 31.04
N ILE A 834 -25.98 33.34 30.14
CA ILE A 834 -27.07 33.00 29.20
C ILE A 834 -26.54 33.06 27.76
N HIS A 835 -26.55 31.91 27.10
CA HIS A 835 -26.15 31.74 25.70
C HIS A 835 -27.40 31.52 24.83
N VAL A 836 -27.56 32.26 23.74
CA VAL A 836 -28.69 32.05 22.81
C VAL A 836 -28.22 31.62 21.44
N HIS A 837 -28.71 30.45 21.03
CA HIS A 837 -28.56 29.91 19.69
C HIS A 837 -29.88 30.04 18.91
N THR A 838 -29.82 30.55 17.69
CA THR A 838 -30.93 30.54 16.72
C THR A 838 -30.44 30.11 15.34
N HIS A 839 -31.38 29.72 14.46
CA HIS A 839 -31.19 29.78 13.01
C HIS A 839 -31.91 31.02 12.43
N ASP A 840 -31.47 31.50 11.28
CA ASP A 840 -32.08 32.63 10.54
C ASP A 840 -33.11 32.15 9.50
N THR A 841 -33.71 30.97 9.70
CA THR A 841 -34.60 30.33 8.72
C THR A 841 -35.76 31.23 8.32
N SER A 842 -36.25 32.03 9.27
CA SER A 842 -37.35 33.00 9.09
C SER A 842 -36.91 34.35 8.50
N GLY A 843 -35.61 34.61 8.35
CA GLY A 843 -35.05 35.92 7.97
C GLY A 843 -35.15 36.99 9.07
N ALA A 844 -35.35 36.58 10.33
CA ALA A 844 -35.52 37.45 11.49
C ALA A 844 -34.49 37.16 12.61
N GLY A 845 -33.52 36.28 12.38
CA GLY A 845 -32.57 35.80 13.37
C GLY A 845 -31.63 36.90 13.88
N VAL A 846 -31.16 37.79 13.02
CA VAL A 846 -30.36 38.97 13.43
C VAL A 846 -31.15 39.84 14.41
N ALA A 847 -32.41 40.15 14.09
CA ALA A 847 -33.27 40.96 14.96
C ALA A 847 -33.62 40.23 16.28
N SER A 848 -33.68 38.89 16.26
CA SER A 848 -33.88 38.08 17.47
C SER A 848 -32.64 38.10 18.38
N MET A 849 -31.43 37.95 17.82
CA MET A 849 -30.19 37.99 18.61
C MET A 849 -29.90 39.39 19.17
N LEU A 850 -30.21 40.47 18.43
CA LEU A 850 -30.21 41.83 18.98
C LEU A 850 -31.21 41.97 20.14
N ALA A 851 -32.41 41.40 20.00
CA ALA A 851 -33.42 41.42 21.06
C ALA A 851 -33.05 40.56 22.29
N CYS A 852 -32.25 39.49 22.11
CA CYS A 852 -31.67 38.72 23.21
C CYS A 852 -30.54 39.49 23.91
N ALA A 853 -29.69 40.17 23.13
CA ALA A 853 -28.61 41.02 23.64
C ALA A 853 -29.16 42.19 24.49
N GLU A 854 -30.17 42.90 23.98
CA GLU A 854 -30.90 43.94 24.73
C GLU A 854 -31.60 43.40 26.01
N ALA A 855 -32.00 42.12 26.01
CA ALA A 855 -32.61 41.45 27.16
C ALA A 855 -31.58 40.85 28.15
N GLY A 856 -30.27 41.03 27.90
CA GLY A 856 -29.21 40.62 28.80
C GLY A 856 -28.76 39.16 28.67
N ALA A 857 -28.81 38.57 27.46
CA ALA A 857 -27.94 37.44 27.13
C ALA A 857 -26.47 37.87 27.21
N ASP A 858 -25.55 36.93 27.50
CA ASP A 858 -24.10 37.21 27.52
C ASP A 858 -23.43 36.83 26.18
N VAL A 859 -24.00 35.84 25.47
CA VAL A 859 -23.43 35.24 24.25
C VAL A 859 -24.51 34.93 23.21
N VAL A 860 -24.22 35.12 21.93
CA VAL A 860 -25.07 34.67 20.80
C VAL A 860 -24.31 33.90 19.71
N ASP A 861 -24.95 32.87 19.16
CA ASP A 861 -24.46 32.12 17.99
C ASP A 861 -24.57 32.95 16.69
N VAL A 862 -23.49 32.97 15.92
CA VAL A 862 -23.40 33.58 14.59
C VAL A 862 -22.68 32.66 13.61
N ALA A 863 -22.77 32.96 12.31
CA ALA A 863 -21.88 32.43 11.29
C ALA A 863 -21.27 33.58 10.48
N VAL A 864 -20.08 33.39 9.92
CA VAL A 864 -19.48 34.37 8.99
C VAL A 864 -20.40 34.58 7.78
N ASP A 865 -20.43 35.79 7.23
CA ASP A 865 -21.52 36.27 6.38
C ASP A 865 -21.80 35.35 5.18
N SER A 866 -20.77 34.93 4.45
CA SER A 866 -20.88 34.00 3.31
C SER A 866 -21.37 32.58 3.68
N MET A 867 -21.41 32.23 4.96
CA MET A 867 -21.91 30.97 5.53
C MET A 867 -23.13 31.19 6.45
N SER A 868 -23.69 32.40 6.47
CA SER A 868 -24.82 32.78 7.33
C SER A 868 -26.15 32.80 6.57
N GLY A 869 -27.23 33.08 7.30
CA GLY A 869 -28.57 33.29 6.77
C GLY A 869 -29.27 32.02 6.30
N MET A 870 -30.54 32.15 5.92
CA MET A 870 -31.39 31.02 5.52
C MET A 870 -31.40 29.95 6.63
N THR A 871 -31.18 28.67 6.32
CA THR A 871 -31.13 27.61 7.34
C THR A 871 -29.91 27.69 8.28
N SER A 872 -28.97 28.63 8.08
CA SER A 872 -27.79 28.83 8.93
C SER A 872 -28.06 29.76 10.12
N GLN A 873 -27.02 30.12 10.87
CA GLN A 873 -27.05 31.16 11.91
C GLN A 873 -27.14 32.58 11.31
N PRO A 874 -27.51 33.59 12.13
CA PRO A 874 -27.42 35.00 11.78
C PRO A 874 -26.01 35.44 11.34
N SER A 875 -25.95 36.49 10.51
CA SER A 875 -24.70 37.07 10.01
C SER A 875 -23.87 37.72 11.12
N MET A 876 -22.63 37.26 11.27
CA MET A 876 -21.62 37.82 12.17
C MET A 876 -21.38 39.31 11.89
N GLY A 877 -21.16 39.69 10.62
CA GLY A 877 -20.93 41.07 10.21
C GLY A 877 -22.13 41.97 10.50
N ALA A 878 -23.36 41.46 10.32
CA ALA A 878 -24.58 42.19 10.66
C ALA A 878 -24.70 42.44 12.17
N LEU A 879 -24.40 41.45 13.03
CA LEU A 879 -24.41 41.65 14.49
C LEU A 879 -23.29 42.62 14.92
N VAL A 880 -22.05 42.40 14.47
CA VAL A 880 -20.90 43.28 14.80
C VAL A 880 -21.18 44.72 14.38
N ALA A 881 -21.69 44.96 13.17
CA ALA A 881 -22.02 46.30 12.69
C ALA A 881 -23.22 46.94 13.41
N SER A 882 -24.22 46.15 13.81
CA SER A 882 -25.41 46.66 14.52
C SER A 882 -25.12 47.05 15.97
N LEU A 883 -24.12 46.43 16.59
CA LEU A 883 -23.71 46.67 17.98
C LEU A 883 -22.53 47.64 18.10
N GLN A 884 -21.87 48.01 16.99
CA GLN A 884 -20.70 48.88 16.97
C GLN A 884 -20.99 50.25 17.62
N GLY A 885 -20.16 50.64 18.59
CA GLY A 885 -20.29 51.89 19.34
C GLY A 885 -21.42 51.92 20.38
N THR A 886 -22.10 50.80 20.62
CA THR A 886 -23.09 50.65 21.72
C THR A 886 -22.44 50.12 23.00
N GLU A 887 -23.16 50.07 24.12
CA GLU A 887 -22.70 49.39 25.34
C GLU A 887 -22.56 47.87 25.17
N LEU A 888 -23.07 47.31 24.06
CA LEU A 888 -23.06 45.90 23.69
C LEU A 888 -22.08 45.61 22.53
N ASP A 889 -21.18 46.54 22.19
CA ASP A 889 -20.15 46.35 21.15
C ASP A 889 -19.34 45.05 21.40
N THR A 890 -19.10 44.29 20.34
CA THR A 890 -18.39 43.00 20.37
C THR A 890 -16.86 43.15 20.45
N GLY A 891 -16.34 44.34 20.13
CA GLY A 891 -14.90 44.60 19.99
C GLY A 891 -14.22 43.93 18.78
N ILE A 892 -14.96 43.22 17.93
CA ILE A 892 -14.44 42.54 16.73
C ILE A 892 -14.30 43.54 15.57
N PRO A 893 -13.12 43.70 14.94
CA PRO A 893 -12.97 44.59 13.79
C PRO A 893 -13.70 44.04 12.55
N LEU A 894 -14.63 44.82 11.99
CA LEU A 894 -15.40 44.44 10.79
C LEU A 894 -14.51 44.05 9.59
N GLU A 895 -13.36 44.70 9.41
CA GLU A 895 -12.38 44.36 8.37
C GLU A 895 -11.97 42.88 8.43
N ARG A 896 -11.80 42.31 9.64
CA ARG A 896 -11.44 40.90 9.82
C ARG A 896 -12.62 39.95 9.60
N VAL A 897 -13.85 40.40 9.82
CA VAL A 897 -15.05 39.65 9.40
C VAL A 897 -15.14 39.60 7.87
N PHE A 898 -14.79 40.70 7.17
CA PHE A 898 -14.75 40.73 5.70
C PHE A 898 -13.65 39.82 5.14
N ASP A 899 -12.43 39.86 5.69
CA ASP A 899 -11.33 38.93 5.34
C ASP A 899 -11.76 37.46 5.50
N TYR A 900 -12.41 37.14 6.64
CA TYR A 900 -12.89 35.80 6.95
C TYR A 900 -14.00 35.36 5.99
N SER A 901 -14.95 36.25 5.67
CA SER A 901 -16.03 36.00 4.73
C SER A 901 -15.52 35.81 3.31
N ALA A 902 -14.50 36.57 2.87
CA ALA A 902 -13.92 36.43 1.54
C ALA A 902 -13.24 35.06 1.33
N TYR A 903 -12.64 34.48 2.37
CA TYR A 903 -12.16 33.09 2.32
C TYR A 903 -13.31 32.09 2.19
N TRP A 904 -14.36 32.26 3.00
CA TRP A 904 -15.48 31.32 3.03
C TRP A 904 -16.39 31.42 1.79
N GLU A 905 -16.53 32.60 1.17
CA GLU A 905 -17.22 32.80 -0.10
C GLU A 905 -16.57 32.01 -1.24
N GLN A 906 -15.23 32.02 -1.32
CA GLN A 906 -14.47 31.16 -2.24
C GLN A 906 -14.63 29.68 -1.86
N THR A 907 -14.40 29.34 -0.60
CA THR A 907 -14.41 27.95 -0.11
C THR A 907 -15.76 27.27 -0.32
N ARG A 908 -16.87 27.99 -0.10
CA ARG A 908 -18.25 27.52 -0.31
C ARG A 908 -18.52 27.07 -1.75
N GLN A 909 -17.88 27.67 -2.74
CA GLN A 909 -18.01 27.28 -4.16
C GLN A 909 -17.38 25.90 -4.47
N LEU A 910 -16.48 25.39 -3.62
CA LEU A 910 -16.02 24.00 -3.72
C LEU A 910 -17.10 22.99 -3.29
N TYR A 911 -18.07 23.45 -2.49
CA TYR A 911 -19.16 22.66 -1.94
C TYR A 911 -20.50 22.87 -2.66
N SER A 912 -20.51 23.57 -3.80
CA SER A 912 -21.69 23.75 -4.66
C SER A 912 -22.52 22.48 -4.92
N PRO A 913 -21.96 21.26 -5.06
CA PRO A 913 -22.77 20.05 -5.20
C PRO A 913 -23.75 19.77 -4.04
N PHE A 914 -23.55 20.37 -2.87
CA PHE A 914 -24.29 20.11 -1.63
C PHE A 914 -25.20 21.28 -1.19
N GLU A 915 -25.33 22.31 -2.02
CA GLU A 915 -26.08 23.53 -1.69
C GLU A 915 -27.57 23.32 -1.45
N CYS A 916 -28.05 23.69 -0.26
CA CYS A 916 -29.48 23.85 0.00
C CYS A 916 -30.11 24.97 -0.86
N THR A 917 -29.29 25.91 -1.35
CA THR A 917 -29.76 27.05 -2.16
C THR A 917 -30.20 26.68 -3.56
N VAL A 918 -30.08 25.41 -4.00
CA VAL A 918 -30.70 24.97 -5.27
C VAL A 918 -32.21 25.25 -5.27
N SER A 919 -32.90 24.97 -4.16
CA SER A 919 -34.34 25.26 -3.99
C SER A 919 -34.64 26.55 -3.21
N MET A 920 -33.89 26.82 -2.13
CA MET A 920 -34.25 27.83 -1.12
C MET A 920 -33.35 29.05 -1.31
N LYS A 921 -33.87 30.07 -2.00
CA LYS A 921 -33.09 31.26 -2.40
C LYS A 921 -33.00 32.36 -1.32
N SER A 922 -33.72 32.20 -0.22
CA SER A 922 -33.80 33.14 0.90
C SER A 922 -34.30 32.43 2.16
N GLY A 923 -34.30 33.14 3.30
CA GLY A 923 -35.15 32.77 4.44
C GLY A 923 -36.63 32.69 4.04
N ASN A 924 -37.42 31.97 4.82
CA ASN A 924 -38.83 31.68 4.60
C ASN A 924 -39.59 31.60 5.94
N ALA A 925 -40.60 32.44 6.10
CA ALA A 925 -41.40 32.53 7.32
C ALA A 925 -42.33 31.33 7.57
N ASP A 926 -42.52 30.41 6.61
CA ASP A 926 -43.35 29.20 6.82
C ASP A 926 -42.78 28.27 7.92
N VAL A 927 -41.53 28.46 8.34
CA VAL A 927 -40.95 27.79 9.51
C VAL A 927 -41.75 28.04 10.80
N TYR A 928 -42.45 29.18 10.94
CA TYR A 928 -43.33 29.42 12.09
C TYR A 928 -44.60 28.54 12.10
N GLU A 929 -44.93 27.88 10.97
CA GLU A 929 -46.02 26.90 10.89
C GLU A 929 -45.52 25.45 10.90
N ASN A 930 -44.41 25.16 10.20
CA ASN A 930 -43.89 23.80 10.06
C ASN A 930 -42.84 23.40 11.12
N GLU A 931 -42.18 24.37 11.77
CA GLU A 931 -41.17 24.14 12.80
C GLU A 931 -40.08 23.12 12.38
N ILE A 932 -39.66 23.12 11.11
CA ILE A 932 -38.59 22.26 10.57
C ILE A 932 -37.21 22.90 10.89
N PRO A 933 -36.31 22.21 11.63
CA PRO A 933 -34.95 22.70 11.88
C PRO A 933 -34.11 22.89 10.61
N GLY A 934 -33.15 23.82 10.64
CA GLY A 934 -32.32 24.15 9.48
C GLY A 934 -31.65 22.94 8.82
N GLY A 935 -30.92 22.14 9.61
CA GLY A 935 -30.32 20.88 9.14
C GLY A 935 -31.33 19.77 8.79
N GLN A 936 -32.55 19.79 9.33
CA GLN A 936 -33.60 18.85 8.94
C GLN A 936 -34.17 19.22 7.56
N TYR A 937 -34.32 20.50 7.25
CA TYR A 937 -34.88 21.00 5.99
C TYR A 937 -34.10 20.48 4.79
N THR A 938 -32.78 20.70 4.78
CA THR A 938 -31.87 20.26 3.71
C THR A 938 -31.88 18.74 3.54
N ASN A 939 -31.85 17.98 4.66
CA ASN A 939 -31.90 16.51 4.62
C ASN A 939 -33.26 15.97 4.13
N LEU A 940 -34.37 16.52 4.62
CA LEU A 940 -35.74 16.13 4.23
C LEU A 940 -35.98 16.37 2.74
N GLN A 941 -35.36 17.41 2.18
CA GLN A 941 -35.41 17.72 0.77
C GLN A 941 -34.56 16.77 -0.09
N PHE A 942 -33.32 16.48 0.30
CA PHE A 942 -32.48 15.53 -0.43
C PHE A 942 -33.08 14.11 -0.42
N GLN A 943 -33.78 13.74 0.66
CA GLN A 943 -34.63 12.55 0.72
C GLN A 943 -35.82 12.65 -0.26
N ALA A 944 -36.55 13.77 -0.30
CA ALA A 944 -37.66 13.96 -1.24
C ALA A 944 -37.21 13.88 -2.72
N TYR A 945 -36.04 14.42 -3.08
CA TYR A 945 -35.43 14.21 -4.40
C TYR A 945 -35.16 12.72 -4.66
N SER A 946 -34.53 12.02 -3.70
CA SER A 946 -34.19 10.59 -3.82
C SER A 946 -35.41 9.67 -3.95
N LEU A 947 -36.56 10.08 -3.41
CA LEU A 947 -37.83 9.35 -3.46
C LEU A 947 -38.73 9.75 -4.65
N GLY A 948 -38.32 10.69 -5.50
CA GLY A 948 -39.16 11.20 -6.59
C GLY A 948 -40.35 12.06 -6.11
N LEU A 949 -40.29 12.58 -4.88
CA LEU A 949 -41.30 13.45 -4.25
C LEU A 949 -40.90 14.94 -4.30
N ALA A 950 -39.97 15.30 -5.19
CA ALA A 950 -39.39 16.63 -5.36
C ALA A 950 -40.46 17.74 -5.44
N ASP A 951 -41.38 17.63 -6.41
CA ASP A 951 -42.42 18.62 -6.67
C ASP A 951 -43.48 18.69 -5.54
N LYS A 952 -43.50 17.68 -4.67
CA LYS A 952 -44.39 17.55 -3.51
C LYS A 952 -43.79 18.10 -2.22
N PHE A 953 -42.61 18.71 -2.24
CA PHE A 953 -42.00 19.28 -1.03
C PHE A 953 -42.91 20.28 -0.26
N PRO A 954 -43.78 21.10 -0.90
CA PRO A 954 -44.79 21.88 -0.19
C PRO A 954 -45.82 21.02 0.57
N GLU A 955 -46.26 19.89 -0.01
CA GLU A 955 -47.14 18.92 0.67
C GLU A 955 -46.43 18.31 1.89
N ILE A 956 -45.14 17.96 1.75
CA ILE A 956 -44.32 17.38 2.82
C ILE A 956 -44.17 18.37 4.00
N LYS A 957 -43.95 19.67 3.74
CA LYS A 957 -43.91 20.69 4.81
C LYS A 957 -45.23 20.80 5.57
N LYS A 958 -46.37 20.73 4.89
CA LYS A 958 -47.70 20.71 5.54
C LYS A 958 -47.91 19.42 6.36
N ALA A 959 -47.58 18.27 5.76
CA ALA A 959 -47.64 16.98 6.44
C ALA A 959 -46.70 16.90 7.65
N TYR A 960 -45.61 17.67 7.70
CA TYR A 960 -44.70 17.76 8.85
C TYR A 960 -45.36 18.47 10.04
N ALA A 961 -46.09 19.57 9.81
CA ALA A 961 -46.88 20.25 10.85
C ALA A 961 -48.03 19.36 11.36
N GLU A 962 -48.62 18.53 10.49
CA GLU A 962 -49.66 17.57 10.84
C GLU A 962 -49.10 16.35 11.60
N ALA A 963 -47.96 15.81 11.17
CA ALA A 963 -47.24 14.73 11.83
C ALA A 963 -46.78 15.14 13.25
N ASN A 964 -46.33 16.39 13.44
CA ASN A 964 -46.02 16.91 14.78
C ASN A 964 -47.21 16.80 15.74
N LYS A 965 -48.42 17.15 15.27
CA LYS A 965 -49.65 17.05 16.08
C LYS A 965 -50.02 15.60 16.38
N LEU A 966 -49.91 14.70 15.41
CA LEU A 966 -50.10 13.25 15.60
C LEU A 966 -49.13 12.65 16.64
N LEU A 967 -47.90 13.16 16.70
CA LEU A 967 -46.88 12.72 17.66
C LEU A 967 -47.00 13.39 19.05
N GLY A 968 -48.00 14.26 19.25
CA GLY A 968 -48.31 14.89 20.54
C GLY A 968 -47.79 16.31 20.73
N ASP A 969 -47.44 17.01 19.64
CA ASP A 969 -46.75 18.30 19.61
C ASP A 969 -45.40 18.27 20.35
N VAL A 970 -44.38 17.77 19.66
CA VAL A 970 -43.05 17.49 20.24
C VAL A 970 -42.04 18.59 19.93
N ILE A 971 -40.99 18.67 20.74
CA ILE A 971 -39.76 19.36 20.37
C ILE A 971 -39.13 18.59 19.21
N LYS A 972 -38.62 19.33 18.21
CA LYS A 972 -38.19 18.78 16.92
C LYS A 972 -36.74 19.16 16.67
N VAL A 973 -35.81 18.28 17.03
CA VAL A 973 -34.36 18.41 16.76
C VAL A 973 -33.81 16.99 16.57
N THR A 974 -32.60 16.78 16.05
CA THR A 974 -32.16 15.40 15.76
C THR A 974 -32.08 14.53 17.04
N PRO A 975 -32.68 13.32 17.09
CA PRO A 975 -33.39 12.61 16.02
C PRO A 975 -34.93 12.82 15.97
N SER A 976 -35.58 13.47 16.94
CA SER A 976 -37.04 13.69 16.92
C SER A 976 -37.53 14.44 15.66
N SER A 977 -36.74 15.38 15.12
CA SER A 977 -37.03 16.04 13.83
C SER A 977 -37.09 15.07 12.64
N LYS A 978 -36.30 13.99 12.68
CA LYS A 978 -36.35 12.92 11.67
C LYS A 978 -37.60 12.05 11.85
N VAL A 979 -38.03 11.78 13.08
CA VAL A 979 -39.27 11.02 13.35
C VAL A 979 -40.48 11.72 12.70
N VAL A 980 -40.60 13.04 12.89
CA VAL A 980 -41.66 13.84 12.23
C VAL A 980 -41.48 13.84 10.71
N GLY A 981 -40.24 13.95 10.21
CA GLY A 981 -39.91 13.94 8.79
C GLY A 981 -40.27 12.63 8.06
N ASP A 982 -39.92 11.50 8.65
CA ASP A 982 -40.20 10.17 8.12
C ASP A 982 -41.72 9.93 8.08
N LEU A 983 -42.45 10.33 9.13
CA LEU A 983 -43.91 10.24 9.17
C LEU A 983 -44.57 11.14 8.12
N ALA A 984 -44.08 12.37 7.94
CA ALA A 984 -44.58 13.32 6.94
C ALA A 984 -44.38 12.82 5.49
N GLN A 985 -43.19 12.29 5.17
CA GLN A 985 -42.93 11.68 3.88
C GLN A 985 -43.81 10.43 3.66
N PHE A 986 -43.95 9.58 4.68
CA PHE A 986 -44.82 8.39 4.61
C PHE A 986 -46.28 8.78 4.37
N MET A 987 -46.79 9.83 5.03
CA MET A 987 -48.15 10.35 4.81
C MET A 987 -48.35 10.85 3.38
N VAL A 988 -47.43 11.67 2.84
CA VAL A 988 -47.52 12.19 1.46
C VAL A 988 -47.40 11.08 0.42
N GLN A 989 -46.46 10.14 0.61
CA GLN A 989 -46.24 9.01 -0.31
C GLN A 989 -47.47 8.09 -0.39
N ASN A 990 -48.10 7.81 0.76
CA ASN A 990 -49.28 6.93 0.86
C ASN A 990 -50.63 7.68 0.77
N LYS A 991 -50.61 9.01 0.57
CA LYS A 991 -51.79 9.89 0.49
C LYS A 991 -52.70 9.82 1.72
N LEU A 992 -52.12 9.71 2.92
CA LEU A 992 -52.83 9.60 4.19
C LEU A 992 -53.10 10.98 4.80
N THR A 993 -54.33 11.22 5.25
CA THR A 993 -54.66 12.35 6.13
C THR A 993 -54.40 11.98 7.60
N PRO A 994 -54.34 12.95 8.53
CA PRO A 994 -54.16 12.66 9.96
C PRO A 994 -55.22 11.72 10.54
N GLU A 995 -56.48 11.87 10.10
CA GLU A 995 -57.61 11.04 10.50
C GLU A 995 -57.39 9.59 10.03
N MET A 996 -56.97 9.39 8.78
CA MET A 996 -56.63 8.07 8.25
C MET A 996 -55.49 7.39 9.02
N VAL A 997 -54.53 8.15 9.55
CA VAL A 997 -53.46 7.60 10.41
C VAL A 997 -54.00 7.17 11.76
N LEU A 998 -54.90 7.94 12.39
CA LEU A 998 -55.52 7.61 13.68
C LEU A 998 -56.46 6.40 13.61
N ASP A 999 -57.27 6.32 12.54
CA ASP A 999 -58.21 5.23 12.31
C ASP A 999 -57.45 3.92 12.03
N ARG A 1000 -56.49 3.97 11.08
CA ARG A 1000 -55.80 2.79 10.54
C ARG A 1000 -54.45 2.48 11.19
N ALA A 1001 -54.13 3.07 12.34
CA ALA A 1001 -52.86 2.86 13.05
C ALA A 1001 -52.51 1.38 13.34
N GLU A 1002 -53.51 0.51 13.48
CA GLU A 1002 -53.32 -0.94 13.67
C GLU A 1002 -52.98 -1.68 12.35
N GLU A 1003 -53.36 -1.14 11.19
CA GLU A 1003 -53.04 -1.69 9.87
C GLU A 1003 -51.69 -1.20 9.35
N LEU A 1004 -51.38 0.09 9.58
CA LEU A 1004 -50.23 0.75 8.97
C LEU A 1004 -48.89 0.16 9.45
N SER A 1005 -47.94 0.08 8.51
CA SER A 1005 -46.53 -0.24 8.74
C SER A 1005 -45.73 1.05 8.68
N LEU A 1006 -45.62 1.74 9.81
CA LEU A 1006 -44.95 3.04 9.92
C LEU A 1006 -43.42 2.89 9.89
N PRO A 1007 -42.66 3.97 9.57
CA PRO A 1007 -41.19 3.97 9.65
C PRO A 1007 -40.66 3.56 11.02
N SER A 1008 -39.50 2.87 11.07
CA SER A 1008 -38.95 2.34 12.33
C SER A 1008 -38.68 3.43 13.36
N SER A 1009 -38.22 4.62 12.93
CA SER A 1009 -38.03 5.81 13.77
C SER A 1009 -39.29 6.25 14.52
N VAL A 1010 -40.47 6.10 13.90
CA VAL A 1010 -41.78 6.40 14.51
C VAL A 1010 -42.15 5.32 15.53
N ILE A 1011 -41.87 4.05 15.22
CA ILE A 1011 -42.07 2.93 16.15
C ILE A 1011 -41.14 3.07 17.37
N GLU A 1012 -39.84 3.33 17.16
CA GLU A 1012 -38.82 3.49 18.20
C GLU A 1012 -39.10 4.68 19.12
N PHE A 1013 -39.57 5.81 18.56
CA PHE A 1013 -40.11 6.93 19.34
C PHE A 1013 -41.27 6.47 20.22
N PHE A 1014 -42.32 5.85 19.65
CA PHE A 1014 -43.45 5.37 20.43
C PHE A 1014 -43.08 4.28 21.44
N GLN A 1015 -42.05 3.47 21.20
CA GLN A 1015 -41.53 2.55 22.21
C GLN A 1015 -40.91 3.30 23.39
N GLY A 1016 -40.19 4.40 23.16
CA GLY A 1016 -39.53 5.22 24.19
C GLY A 1016 -38.00 5.28 24.07
N TYR A 1017 -37.41 4.83 22.96
CA TYR A 1017 -35.95 4.79 22.79
C TYR A 1017 -35.28 6.17 22.68
N LEU A 1018 -36.07 7.23 22.50
CA LEU A 1018 -35.64 8.63 22.46
C LEU A 1018 -35.81 9.34 23.83
N GLY A 1019 -36.27 8.65 24.86
CA GLY A 1019 -36.80 9.26 26.10
C GLY A 1019 -38.31 9.51 26.01
N GLU A 1020 -38.84 10.25 26.98
CA GLU A 1020 -40.29 10.51 27.09
C GLU A 1020 -40.60 11.98 26.74
N PRO A 1021 -41.55 12.27 25.82
CA PRO A 1021 -41.88 13.63 25.44
C PRO A 1021 -42.64 14.37 26.55
N TYR A 1022 -42.44 15.68 26.66
CA TYR A 1022 -43.18 16.52 27.60
C TYR A 1022 -44.71 16.41 27.36
N GLY A 1023 -45.48 16.16 28.42
CA GLY A 1023 -46.91 15.85 28.36
C GLY A 1023 -47.25 14.37 28.08
N GLY A 1024 -46.24 13.51 27.85
CA GLY A 1024 -46.42 12.09 27.55
C GLY A 1024 -46.77 11.79 26.09
N PHE A 1025 -46.82 10.50 25.76
CA PHE A 1025 -47.18 10.02 24.42
C PHE A 1025 -48.70 10.03 24.20
N PRO A 1026 -49.21 10.34 22.99
CA PRO A 1026 -50.63 10.25 22.69
C PRO A 1026 -51.13 8.79 22.70
N GLU A 1027 -52.03 8.48 23.62
CA GLU A 1027 -52.81 7.24 23.67
C GLU A 1027 -54.26 7.55 23.19
N PRO A 1028 -54.96 6.61 22.51
CA PRO A 1028 -54.59 5.21 22.26
C PRO A 1028 -53.61 5.02 21.08
N LEU A 1029 -53.16 6.09 20.41
CA LEU A 1029 -52.34 6.01 19.20
C LEU A 1029 -51.04 5.21 19.41
N ARG A 1030 -50.30 5.47 20.50
CA ARG A 1030 -49.12 4.69 20.91
C ARG A 1030 -49.44 3.20 21.01
N SER A 1031 -50.49 2.82 21.72
CA SER A 1031 -50.86 1.40 21.89
C SER A 1031 -51.33 0.74 20.58
N LYS A 1032 -52.08 1.46 19.73
CA LYS A 1032 -52.46 1.00 18.38
C LYS A 1032 -51.25 0.74 17.48
N ILE A 1033 -50.28 1.67 17.45
CA ILE A 1033 -49.06 1.54 16.62
C ILE A 1033 -48.17 0.40 17.13
N LEU A 1034 -48.05 0.25 18.46
CA LEU A 1034 -47.14 -0.73 19.05
C LEU A 1034 -47.67 -2.17 19.02
N LYS A 1035 -49.00 -2.40 18.97
CA LYS A 1035 -49.58 -3.75 18.77
C LYS A 1035 -49.06 -4.82 19.76
N GLY A 1036 -48.70 -4.39 20.99
CA GLY A 1036 -48.11 -5.24 22.04
C GLY A 1036 -46.57 -5.26 22.10
N MET A 1037 -45.85 -4.55 21.22
CA MET A 1037 -44.40 -4.38 21.31
C MET A 1037 -43.97 -3.74 22.63
N LYS A 1038 -42.80 -4.14 23.14
CA LYS A 1038 -42.25 -3.68 24.42
C LYS A 1038 -42.15 -2.16 24.46
N LYS A 1039 -42.87 -1.53 25.38
CA LYS A 1039 -42.66 -0.13 25.79
C LYS A 1039 -41.42 -0.03 26.68
N VAL A 1040 -40.64 1.02 26.51
CA VAL A 1040 -39.58 1.47 27.42
C VAL A 1040 -40.15 2.60 28.29
N THR A 1041 -39.64 2.71 29.51
CA THR A 1041 -40.00 3.71 30.53
C THR A 1041 -38.74 4.14 31.24
N GLY A 1042 -38.56 5.43 31.50
CA GLY A 1042 -37.27 5.95 31.96
C GLY A 1042 -36.20 5.96 30.86
N ARG A 1043 -34.93 6.08 31.24
CA ARG A 1043 -33.81 6.23 30.30
C ARG A 1043 -33.36 4.88 29.73
N PRO A 1044 -33.34 4.67 28.39
CA PRO A 1044 -33.04 3.35 27.83
C PRO A 1044 -31.65 2.81 28.19
N GLY A 1045 -30.63 3.67 28.21
CA GLY A 1045 -29.23 3.31 28.50
C GLY A 1045 -28.99 2.75 29.91
N GLU A 1046 -29.78 3.19 30.89
CA GLU A 1046 -29.73 2.76 32.30
C GLU A 1046 -29.95 1.24 32.46
N SER A 1047 -30.71 0.65 31.53
CA SER A 1047 -31.01 -0.78 31.49
C SER A 1047 -30.02 -1.62 30.67
N MET A 1048 -29.00 -0.99 30.07
CA MET A 1048 -28.03 -1.68 29.22
C MET A 1048 -26.78 -2.09 30.02
N PRO A 1049 -26.20 -3.28 29.74
CA PRO A 1049 -24.93 -3.66 30.34
C PRO A 1049 -23.80 -2.73 29.86
N PRO A 1050 -22.83 -2.35 30.72
CA PRO A 1050 -21.67 -1.56 30.32
C PRO A 1050 -20.89 -2.20 29.16
N LEU A 1051 -20.40 -1.37 28.23
CA LEU A 1051 -19.63 -1.85 27.08
C LEU A 1051 -18.19 -2.21 27.48
N ASP A 1052 -17.74 -3.41 27.11
CA ASP A 1052 -16.34 -3.82 27.24
C ASP A 1052 -15.48 -3.28 26.10
N PHE A 1053 -14.81 -2.15 26.36
CA PHE A 1053 -13.86 -1.54 25.43
C PHE A 1053 -12.63 -2.41 25.14
N ALA A 1054 -12.20 -3.27 26.07
CA ALA A 1054 -11.03 -4.13 25.87
C ALA A 1054 -11.36 -5.27 24.90
N ALA A 1055 -12.53 -5.90 25.05
CA ALA A 1055 -13.04 -6.88 24.08
C ALA A 1055 -13.25 -6.26 22.70
N LEU A 1056 -13.84 -5.05 22.63
CA LEU A 1056 -14.03 -4.35 21.35
C LEU A 1056 -12.70 -3.97 20.68
N LYS A 1057 -11.71 -3.51 21.45
CA LYS A 1057 -10.35 -3.24 20.94
C LYS A 1057 -9.68 -4.50 20.39
N LEU A 1058 -9.83 -5.64 21.05
CA LEU A 1058 -9.32 -6.93 20.55
C LEU A 1058 -9.99 -7.35 19.23
N GLN A 1059 -11.31 -7.19 19.10
CA GLN A 1059 -12.04 -7.47 17.85
C GLN A 1059 -11.56 -6.58 16.69
N LEU A 1060 -11.37 -5.27 16.93
CA LEU A 1060 -10.82 -4.35 15.94
C LEU A 1060 -9.37 -4.70 15.55
N LEU A 1061 -8.53 -5.10 16.51
CA LEU A 1061 -7.15 -5.53 16.25
C LEU A 1061 -7.08 -6.83 15.44
N GLU A 1062 -7.98 -7.79 15.69
CA GLU A 1062 -8.08 -9.02 14.89
C GLU A 1062 -8.51 -8.73 13.45
N LYS A 1063 -9.53 -7.88 13.27
CA LYS A 1063 -10.14 -7.54 11.98
C LYS A 1063 -9.28 -6.60 11.11
N PHE A 1064 -8.68 -5.58 11.72
CA PHE A 1064 -7.99 -4.50 11.02
C PHE A 1064 -6.51 -4.34 11.35
N GLY A 1065 -6.01 -4.82 12.50
CA GLY A 1065 -4.64 -4.56 12.97
C GLY A 1065 -3.52 -5.04 12.03
N LYS A 1066 -3.82 -5.98 11.12
CA LYS A 1066 -2.91 -6.44 10.05
C LYS A 1066 -2.91 -5.54 8.80
N LYS A 1067 -3.95 -4.71 8.60
CA LYS A 1067 -4.13 -3.76 7.50
C LYS A 1067 -3.67 -2.34 7.89
N ILE A 1068 -4.09 -1.89 9.07
CA ILE A 1068 -3.95 -0.50 9.54
C ILE A 1068 -3.84 -0.46 11.08
N PRO A 1069 -3.05 0.46 11.68
CA PRO A 1069 -2.96 0.58 13.13
C PRO A 1069 -4.25 1.15 13.73
N VAL A 1070 -4.94 0.36 14.54
CA VAL A 1070 -6.13 0.78 15.31
C VAL A 1070 -5.69 1.67 16.48
N GLN A 1071 -6.31 2.83 16.62
CA GLN A 1071 -6.12 3.78 17.72
C GLN A 1071 -7.16 3.57 18.83
N ASP A 1072 -6.93 4.14 20.02
CA ASP A 1072 -7.90 4.03 21.12
C ASP A 1072 -9.23 4.74 20.84
N TRP A 1073 -9.21 5.88 20.15
CA TRP A 1073 -10.43 6.57 19.70
C TRP A 1073 -11.21 5.81 18.60
N ASP A 1074 -10.58 4.84 17.92
CA ASP A 1074 -11.30 3.97 16.99
C ASP A 1074 -12.24 3.03 17.76
N VAL A 1075 -11.91 2.65 19.01
CA VAL A 1075 -12.78 1.84 19.88
C VAL A 1075 -14.06 2.59 20.23
N LEU A 1076 -13.97 3.88 20.58
CA LEU A 1076 -15.13 4.75 20.84
C LEU A 1076 -15.93 5.01 19.55
N SER A 1077 -15.25 5.17 18.42
CA SER A 1077 -15.90 5.32 17.12
C SER A 1077 -16.67 4.06 16.72
N ALA A 1078 -16.16 2.87 17.07
CA ALA A 1078 -16.86 1.59 16.88
C ALA A 1078 -18.04 1.41 17.85
N ALA A 1079 -17.91 1.87 19.10
CA ALA A 1079 -18.99 1.84 20.09
C ALA A 1079 -20.21 2.65 19.65
N LEU A 1080 -19.97 3.81 19.03
CA LEU A 1080 -21.03 4.70 18.53
C LEU A 1080 -21.53 4.30 17.13
N TYR A 1081 -20.62 3.88 16.24
CA TYR A 1081 -20.83 3.77 14.79
C TYR A 1081 -20.08 2.57 14.16
N PRO A 1082 -20.38 1.31 14.56
CA PRO A 1082 -19.58 0.14 14.22
C PRO A 1082 -19.41 -0.08 12.71
N THR A 1083 -20.51 -0.13 11.95
CA THR A 1083 -20.49 -0.33 10.48
C THR A 1083 -19.81 0.83 9.75
N VAL A 1084 -19.94 2.06 10.27
CA VAL A 1084 -19.36 3.25 9.62
C VAL A 1084 -17.85 3.29 9.80
N LEU A 1085 -17.37 2.90 10.99
CA LEU A 1085 -15.95 2.74 11.22
C LEU A 1085 -15.39 1.57 10.40
N ASP A 1086 -16.10 0.45 10.31
CA ASP A 1086 -15.69 -0.67 9.44
C ASP A 1086 -15.46 -0.19 7.99
N GLU A 1087 -16.47 0.46 7.40
CA GLU A 1087 -16.39 1.06 6.05
C GLU A 1087 -15.25 2.08 5.94
N TYR A 1088 -15.02 2.88 6.97
CA TYR A 1088 -13.94 3.88 7.00
C TYR A 1088 -12.54 3.24 7.10
N LEU A 1089 -12.35 2.21 7.92
CA LEU A 1089 -11.07 1.54 8.12
C LEU A 1089 -10.69 0.70 6.89
N ASP A 1090 -11.65 0.06 6.22
CA ASP A 1090 -11.41 -0.58 4.93
C ASP A 1090 -11.15 0.45 3.81
N PHE A 1091 -11.90 1.55 3.76
CA PHE A 1091 -11.59 2.65 2.83
C PHE A 1091 -10.17 3.21 3.05
N ARG A 1092 -9.76 3.44 4.30
CA ARG A 1092 -8.43 3.94 4.67
C ARG A 1092 -7.32 2.89 4.47
N SER A 1093 -7.65 1.60 4.57
CA SER A 1093 -6.80 0.50 4.14
C SER A 1093 -6.48 0.60 2.65
N ASP A 1094 -7.45 0.92 1.80
CA ASP A 1094 -7.26 0.82 0.35
C ASP A 1094 -6.77 2.15 -0.27
N PHE A 1095 -7.35 3.28 0.14
CA PHE A 1095 -7.08 4.61 -0.43
C PHE A 1095 -6.14 5.49 0.41
N GLY A 1096 -5.94 5.17 1.70
CA GLY A 1096 -5.03 5.92 2.56
C GLY A 1096 -5.59 7.29 3.01
N PRO A 1097 -4.71 8.29 3.26
CA PRO A 1097 -5.11 9.56 3.85
C PRO A 1097 -5.66 10.55 2.81
N VAL A 1098 -6.92 10.37 2.40
CA VAL A 1098 -7.60 11.25 1.43
C VAL A 1098 -7.94 12.64 2.01
N ASP A 1099 -7.78 12.82 3.32
CA ASP A 1099 -7.84 14.09 4.05
C ASP A 1099 -6.84 15.14 3.52
N CYS A 1100 -5.65 14.73 3.08
CA CYS A 1100 -4.61 15.64 2.59
C CYS A 1100 -4.84 16.16 1.15
N LEU A 1101 -5.91 15.73 0.48
CA LEU A 1101 -6.29 16.21 -0.86
C LEU A 1101 -7.09 17.52 -0.77
N GLU A 1102 -6.93 18.38 -1.78
CA GLU A 1102 -7.81 19.54 -1.96
C GLU A 1102 -9.26 19.10 -2.17
N THR A 1103 -10.23 19.88 -1.72
CA THR A 1103 -11.65 19.49 -1.72
C THR A 1103 -12.20 19.15 -3.11
N ARG A 1104 -11.84 19.89 -4.16
CA ARG A 1104 -12.19 19.53 -5.55
C ARG A 1104 -11.57 18.19 -5.98
N LEU A 1105 -10.30 17.95 -5.65
CA LEU A 1105 -9.60 16.70 -6.00
C LEU A 1105 -10.18 15.50 -5.26
N PHE A 1106 -10.66 15.70 -4.02
CA PHE A 1106 -11.40 14.69 -3.25
C PHE A 1106 -12.79 14.41 -3.85
N LEU A 1107 -13.53 15.44 -4.28
CA LEU A 1107 -14.90 15.27 -4.79
C LEU A 1107 -14.97 14.74 -6.22
N THR A 1108 -14.17 15.30 -7.14
CA THR A 1108 -14.29 15.06 -8.59
C THR A 1108 -12.98 14.67 -9.27
N GLY A 1109 -11.86 14.67 -8.54
CA GLY A 1109 -10.55 14.38 -9.09
C GLY A 1109 -9.99 15.49 -10.02
N PRO A 1110 -8.77 15.28 -10.54
CA PRO A 1110 -8.13 16.14 -11.54
C PRO A 1110 -8.59 15.83 -12.97
N LYS A 1111 -8.54 16.85 -13.84
CA LYS A 1111 -8.69 16.69 -15.29
C LYS A 1111 -7.42 16.07 -15.90
N ILE A 1112 -7.55 15.45 -17.08
CA ILE A 1112 -6.39 14.97 -17.84
C ILE A 1112 -5.44 16.15 -18.14
N ALA A 1113 -4.14 15.92 -17.94
CA ALA A 1113 -3.03 16.88 -18.04
C ALA A 1113 -3.04 18.03 -17.01
N GLU A 1114 -3.97 18.06 -16.06
CA GLU A 1114 -3.93 18.96 -14.91
C GLU A 1114 -2.81 18.55 -13.93
N GLU A 1115 -2.03 19.50 -13.41
CA GLU A 1115 -1.03 19.23 -12.38
C GLU A 1115 -1.55 19.63 -10.99
N CYS A 1116 -1.29 18.79 -9.99
CA CYS A 1116 -1.82 18.91 -8.64
C CYS A 1116 -0.74 18.62 -7.60
N GLU A 1117 -0.59 19.51 -6.62
CA GLU A 1117 0.30 19.29 -5.48
C GLU A 1117 -0.46 18.74 -4.26
N VAL A 1118 0.04 17.64 -3.67
CA VAL A 1118 -0.55 16.98 -2.49
C VAL A 1118 0.49 16.88 -1.39
N ALA A 1119 0.34 17.69 -0.33
CA ALA A 1119 1.23 17.72 0.82
C ALA A 1119 0.88 16.61 1.84
N ILE A 1120 1.56 15.46 1.74
CA ILE A 1120 1.26 14.29 2.58
C ILE A 1120 1.88 14.34 3.99
N GLU A 1121 2.96 15.11 4.17
CA GLU A 1121 3.61 15.45 5.45
C GLU A 1121 4.35 16.79 5.30
N LYS A 1122 4.72 17.46 6.40
CA LYS A 1122 5.57 18.66 6.36
C LYS A 1122 6.88 18.35 5.61
N GLY A 1123 7.14 19.06 4.51
CA GLY A 1123 8.30 18.85 3.65
C GLY A 1123 8.19 17.67 2.67
N LYS A 1124 6.99 17.09 2.46
CA LYS A 1124 6.76 15.99 1.50
C LYS A 1124 5.52 16.25 0.66
N THR A 1125 5.74 16.83 -0.51
CA THR A 1125 4.71 17.06 -1.53
C THR A 1125 4.81 16.01 -2.65
N LEU A 1126 3.66 15.61 -3.17
CA LEU A 1126 3.53 14.87 -4.42
C LEU A 1126 3.00 15.83 -5.49
N SER A 1127 3.79 16.14 -6.52
CA SER A 1127 3.23 16.62 -7.79
C SER A 1127 2.66 15.40 -8.50
N ILE A 1128 1.38 15.46 -8.87
CA ILE A 1128 0.62 14.40 -9.53
C ILE A 1128 -0.08 15.02 -10.74
N LYS A 1129 0.00 14.35 -11.89
CA LYS A 1129 -0.61 14.78 -13.13
C LYS A 1129 -1.12 13.58 -13.93
N PRO A 1130 -2.44 13.34 -14.05
CA PRO A 1130 -2.95 12.28 -14.92
C PRO A 1130 -2.64 12.60 -16.39
N LEU A 1131 -2.29 11.56 -17.14
CA LEU A 1131 -1.90 11.67 -18.55
C LEU A 1131 -2.93 11.04 -19.49
N ALA A 1132 -3.54 9.92 -19.08
CA ALA A 1132 -4.60 9.24 -19.83
C ALA A 1132 -5.38 8.26 -18.93
N VAL A 1133 -6.60 7.95 -19.32
CA VAL A 1133 -7.35 6.77 -18.84
C VAL A 1133 -7.42 5.79 -20.02
N GLY A 1134 -6.98 4.55 -19.81
CA GLY A 1134 -6.97 3.51 -20.84
C GLY A 1134 -8.33 2.86 -21.09
N ASP A 1135 -8.36 2.05 -22.15
CA ASP A 1135 -9.50 1.19 -22.49
C ASP A 1135 -9.74 0.10 -21.43
N LEU A 1136 -10.94 -0.47 -21.47
CA LEU A 1136 -11.32 -1.59 -20.63
C LEU A 1136 -10.57 -2.87 -21.03
N ASN A 1137 -9.81 -3.45 -20.12
CA ASN A 1137 -9.13 -4.73 -20.30
C ASN A 1137 -10.09 -5.92 -20.10
N LYS A 1138 -9.64 -7.14 -20.44
CA LYS A 1138 -10.43 -8.38 -20.33
C LYS A 1138 -10.86 -8.76 -18.89
N MET A 1139 -10.36 -8.06 -17.87
CA MET A 1139 -10.66 -8.29 -16.46
C MET A 1139 -11.61 -7.23 -15.88
N GLY A 1140 -12.22 -6.38 -16.71
CA GLY A 1140 -13.10 -5.30 -16.26
C GLY A 1140 -12.35 -4.14 -15.58
N GLN A 1141 -11.10 -3.89 -15.98
CA GLN A 1141 -10.27 -2.82 -15.41
C GLN A 1141 -9.78 -1.84 -16.48
N ARG A 1142 -9.54 -0.58 -16.10
CA ARG A 1142 -8.82 0.42 -16.89
C ARG A 1142 -7.47 0.72 -16.26
N GLU A 1143 -6.48 1.01 -17.09
CA GLU A 1143 -5.17 1.50 -16.64
C GLU A 1143 -5.15 3.03 -16.70
N VAL A 1144 -5.03 3.70 -15.55
CA VAL A 1144 -4.90 5.17 -15.47
C VAL A 1144 -3.42 5.51 -15.38
N PHE A 1145 -2.95 6.38 -16.27
CA PHE A 1145 -1.55 6.80 -16.38
C PHE A 1145 -1.35 8.15 -15.70
N PHE A 1146 -0.24 8.30 -14.98
CA PHE A 1146 0.14 9.52 -14.27
C PHE A 1146 1.62 9.84 -14.51
N GLU A 1147 1.95 11.11 -14.44
CA GLU A 1147 3.25 11.58 -14.00
C GLU A 1147 3.16 11.87 -12.49
N MET A 1148 4.11 11.39 -11.69
CA MET A 1148 4.22 11.72 -10.26
C MET A 1148 5.67 12.00 -9.89
N ASN A 1149 5.94 13.21 -9.39
CA ASN A 1149 7.28 13.74 -9.12
C ASN A 1149 8.26 13.48 -10.28
N GLY A 1150 7.88 13.87 -11.49
CA GLY A 1150 8.70 13.73 -12.71
C GLY A 1150 8.89 12.29 -13.21
N GLN A 1151 8.04 11.34 -12.79
CA GLN A 1151 8.13 9.96 -13.25
C GLN A 1151 6.78 9.36 -13.64
N LEU A 1152 6.78 8.65 -14.77
CA LEU A 1152 5.61 7.89 -15.22
C LEU A 1152 5.21 6.81 -14.19
N ARG A 1153 3.91 6.65 -14.07
CA ARG A 1153 3.20 5.69 -13.24
C ARG A 1153 1.95 5.23 -13.98
N SER A 1154 1.48 4.05 -13.63
CA SER A 1154 0.11 3.66 -13.92
C SER A 1154 -0.50 2.91 -12.75
N VAL A 1155 -1.83 2.85 -12.73
CA VAL A 1155 -2.62 2.14 -11.73
C VAL A 1155 -3.80 1.46 -12.42
N LEU A 1156 -4.03 0.18 -12.13
CA LEU A 1156 -5.18 -0.57 -12.62
C LEU A 1156 -6.38 -0.38 -11.67
N VAL A 1157 -7.52 0.02 -12.22
CA VAL A 1157 -8.76 0.31 -11.49
C VAL A 1157 -9.91 -0.49 -12.11
N LYS A 1158 -10.73 -1.13 -11.27
CA LYS A 1158 -11.96 -1.81 -11.71
C LYS A 1158 -13.01 -0.79 -12.16
N ASP A 1159 -13.63 -1.02 -13.31
CA ASP A 1159 -14.71 -0.21 -13.88
C ASP A 1159 -16.07 -0.74 -13.39
N ASN A 1160 -16.62 -0.09 -12.37
CA ASN A 1160 -17.84 -0.51 -11.68
C ASN A 1160 -19.12 -0.45 -12.54
N GLN A 1161 -19.05 0.13 -13.75
CA GLN A 1161 -20.14 0.06 -14.72
C GLN A 1161 -20.00 -1.19 -15.58
N ALA A 1162 -18.82 -1.42 -16.17
CA ALA A 1162 -18.55 -2.61 -16.98
C ALA A 1162 -18.71 -3.93 -16.18
N LEU A 1163 -18.39 -3.92 -14.88
CA LEU A 1163 -18.61 -5.07 -13.99
C LEU A 1163 -20.09 -5.50 -13.89
N LYS A 1164 -21.07 -4.66 -14.26
CA LYS A 1164 -22.51 -5.02 -14.26
C LYS A 1164 -22.94 -5.79 -15.49
N GLU A 1165 -22.16 -5.73 -16.58
CA GLU A 1165 -22.42 -6.45 -17.84
C GLU A 1165 -21.55 -7.71 -17.96
N MET A 1166 -20.51 -7.83 -17.13
CA MET A 1166 -19.61 -8.99 -17.08
C MET A 1166 -20.06 -10.03 -16.04
N HIS A 1167 -20.42 -11.23 -16.49
CA HIS A 1167 -20.63 -12.37 -15.61
C HIS A 1167 -19.29 -12.88 -15.04
N PHE A 1168 -19.05 -12.64 -13.75
CA PHE A 1168 -17.97 -13.28 -12.99
C PHE A 1168 -18.45 -14.59 -12.37
N HIS A 1169 -17.56 -15.58 -12.25
CA HIS A 1169 -17.82 -16.69 -11.35
C HIS A 1169 -17.86 -16.18 -9.90
N PRO A 1170 -18.85 -16.59 -9.09
CA PRO A 1170 -18.93 -16.18 -7.69
C PRO A 1170 -17.71 -16.68 -6.92
N LYS A 1171 -17.24 -15.91 -5.93
CA LYS A 1171 -16.20 -16.34 -4.98
C LYS A 1171 -16.85 -16.99 -3.76
N ALA A 1172 -16.19 -17.96 -3.13
CA ALA A 1172 -16.68 -18.63 -1.93
C ALA A 1172 -16.73 -17.70 -0.70
N LEU A 1173 -17.74 -17.90 0.17
CA LEU A 1173 -17.99 -17.04 1.32
C LEU A 1173 -16.99 -17.28 2.46
N LYS A 1174 -16.10 -16.30 2.69
CA LYS A 1174 -15.03 -16.42 3.69
C LYS A 1174 -15.59 -16.54 5.12
N GLY A 1175 -15.25 -17.64 5.78
CA GLY A 1175 -15.76 -18.02 7.10
C GLY A 1175 -16.88 -19.06 7.07
N VAL A 1176 -17.60 -19.21 5.95
CA VAL A 1176 -18.70 -20.17 5.80
C VAL A 1176 -18.12 -21.52 5.35
N LYS A 1177 -18.01 -22.48 6.27
CA LYS A 1177 -17.41 -23.81 5.98
C LYS A 1177 -18.12 -24.60 4.87
N GLY A 1178 -19.41 -24.33 4.64
CA GLY A 1178 -20.17 -24.94 3.55
C GLY A 1178 -19.91 -24.36 2.16
N SER A 1179 -19.31 -23.16 2.06
CA SER A 1179 -19.05 -22.50 0.77
C SER A 1179 -17.63 -22.79 0.31
N ILE A 1180 -17.47 -23.64 -0.70
CA ILE A 1180 -16.20 -24.33 -1.01
C ILE A 1180 -15.54 -23.68 -2.22
N GLY A 1181 -14.46 -22.94 -1.97
CA GLY A 1181 -13.68 -22.25 -3.01
C GLY A 1181 -12.59 -23.10 -3.65
N ALA A 1182 -12.16 -22.70 -4.86
CA ALA A 1182 -11.01 -23.23 -5.55
C ALA A 1182 -9.72 -22.90 -4.77
N PRO A 1183 -8.95 -23.90 -4.30
CA PRO A 1183 -7.78 -23.67 -3.44
C PRO A 1183 -6.60 -23.02 -4.18
N MET A 1184 -6.60 -23.06 -5.51
CA MET A 1184 -5.62 -22.42 -6.39
C MET A 1184 -6.22 -22.27 -7.80
N PRO A 1185 -5.71 -21.35 -8.64
CA PRO A 1185 -6.09 -21.26 -10.05
C PRO A 1185 -5.80 -22.57 -10.82
N GLY A 1186 -6.69 -22.93 -11.73
CA GLY A 1186 -6.61 -24.18 -12.51
C GLY A 1186 -7.80 -24.37 -13.45
N SER A 1187 -7.98 -25.58 -13.98
CA SER A 1187 -9.13 -25.94 -14.82
C SER A 1187 -9.86 -27.17 -14.29
N VAL A 1188 -11.19 -27.18 -14.30
CA VAL A 1188 -12.00 -28.31 -13.85
C VAL A 1188 -11.82 -29.51 -14.79
N VAL A 1189 -11.28 -30.61 -14.26
CA VAL A 1189 -11.15 -31.89 -14.98
C VAL A 1189 -12.44 -32.70 -14.88
N ASP A 1190 -13.10 -32.68 -13.72
CA ASP A 1190 -14.29 -33.48 -13.46
C ASP A 1190 -15.08 -32.94 -12.26
N VAL A 1191 -16.40 -33.13 -12.26
CA VAL A 1191 -17.27 -32.88 -11.10
C VAL A 1191 -17.81 -34.22 -10.63
N LYS A 1192 -17.79 -34.48 -9.31
CA LYS A 1192 -18.01 -35.80 -8.70
C LYS A 1192 -19.33 -35.95 -7.95
N VAL A 1193 -20.12 -34.88 -7.86
CA VAL A 1193 -21.40 -34.79 -7.15
C VAL A 1193 -22.43 -34.02 -7.98
N ALA A 1194 -23.71 -34.16 -7.64
CA ALA A 1194 -24.82 -33.40 -8.18
C ALA A 1194 -25.51 -32.56 -7.08
N GLU A 1195 -26.32 -31.58 -7.49
CA GLU A 1195 -27.17 -30.83 -6.56
C GLU A 1195 -28.23 -31.76 -5.92
N GLY A 1196 -28.33 -31.71 -4.59
CA GLY A 1196 -29.14 -32.63 -3.78
C GLY A 1196 -28.38 -33.84 -3.20
N ASP A 1197 -27.13 -34.09 -3.59
CA ASP A 1197 -26.34 -35.20 -3.05
C ASP A 1197 -26.00 -34.99 -1.57
N LYS A 1198 -25.99 -36.09 -0.80
CA LYS A 1198 -25.51 -36.11 0.59
C LYS A 1198 -24.03 -36.46 0.62
N VAL A 1199 -23.22 -35.54 1.13
CA VAL A 1199 -21.76 -35.68 1.22
C VAL A 1199 -21.30 -35.71 2.66
N LYS A 1200 -20.25 -36.48 2.94
CA LYS A 1200 -19.53 -36.51 4.22
C LYS A 1200 -18.19 -35.80 4.09
N LYS A 1201 -17.69 -35.30 5.21
CA LYS A 1201 -16.38 -34.67 5.32
C LYS A 1201 -15.28 -35.62 4.82
N GLY A 1202 -14.60 -35.21 3.75
CA GLY A 1202 -13.57 -35.99 3.07
C GLY A 1202 -13.97 -36.57 1.71
N ASP A 1203 -15.27 -36.59 1.39
CA ASP A 1203 -15.77 -37.06 0.09
C ASP A 1203 -15.33 -36.13 -1.06
N PRO A 1204 -15.04 -36.68 -2.26
CA PRO A 1204 -14.56 -35.90 -3.40
C PRO A 1204 -15.69 -35.12 -4.07
N LEU A 1205 -15.47 -33.83 -4.34
CA LEU A 1205 -16.48 -32.95 -4.96
C LEU A 1205 -16.12 -32.54 -6.39
N VAL A 1206 -14.90 -32.04 -6.59
CA VAL A 1206 -14.42 -31.52 -7.88
C VAL A 1206 -12.95 -31.89 -8.06
N VAL A 1207 -12.56 -32.27 -9.28
CA VAL A 1207 -11.16 -32.49 -9.67
C VAL A 1207 -10.68 -31.30 -10.48
N LEU A 1208 -9.59 -30.67 -10.04
CA LEU A 1208 -8.96 -29.54 -10.71
C LEU A 1208 -7.59 -29.95 -11.27
N SER A 1209 -7.23 -29.50 -12.46
CA SER A 1209 -5.86 -29.55 -12.97
C SER A 1209 -5.19 -28.21 -12.71
N ALA A 1210 -4.13 -28.22 -11.92
CA ALA A 1210 -3.35 -27.06 -11.57
C ALA A 1210 -1.87 -27.42 -11.59
N MET A 1211 -1.03 -26.60 -12.25
CA MET A 1211 0.42 -26.85 -12.40
C MET A 1211 0.77 -28.25 -12.98
N LYS A 1212 -0.12 -28.83 -13.79
CA LYS A 1212 -0.06 -30.20 -14.36
C LYS A 1212 -0.24 -31.35 -13.34
N MET A 1213 -0.73 -31.05 -12.15
CA MET A 1213 -1.19 -32.04 -11.17
C MET A 1213 -2.71 -32.02 -11.08
N GLU A 1214 -3.33 -33.20 -10.95
CA GLU A 1214 -4.75 -33.30 -10.59
C GLU A 1214 -4.91 -33.22 -9.06
N MET A 1215 -5.72 -32.26 -8.61
CA MET A 1215 -6.10 -32.07 -7.22
C MET A 1215 -7.58 -32.36 -7.04
N VAL A 1216 -7.90 -33.30 -6.15
CA VAL A 1216 -9.29 -33.59 -5.77
C VAL A 1216 -9.68 -32.72 -4.58
N VAL A 1217 -10.57 -31.75 -4.82
CA VAL A 1217 -11.18 -30.94 -3.76
C VAL A 1217 -12.26 -31.76 -3.06
N LYS A 1218 -12.29 -31.68 -1.73
CA LYS A 1218 -13.08 -32.55 -0.84
C LYS A 1218 -14.01 -31.75 0.05
N ALA A 1219 -15.12 -32.36 0.47
CA ALA A 1219 -16.06 -31.76 1.41
C ALA A 1219 -15.39 -31.48 2.78
N PRO A 1220 -15.44 -30.25 3.33
CA PRO A 1220 -14.88 -29.91 4.63
C PRO A 1220 -15.83 -30.21 5.80
N VAL A 1221 -17.12 -30.46 5.49
CA VAL A 1221 -18.23 -30.71 6.42
C VAL A 1221 -19.11 -31.85 5.88
N ASP A 1222 -19.93 -32.44 6.75
CA ASP A 1222 -21.06 -33.28 6.35
C ASP A 1222 -22.25 -32.38 5.99
N GLY A 1223 -23.02 -32.69 4.95
CA GLY A 1223 -24.19 -31.90 4.55
C GLY A 1223 -24.83 -32.34 3.23
N VAL A 1224 -25.69 -31.49 2.66
CA VAL A 1224 -26.31 -31.66 1.35
C VAL A 1224 -25.71 -30.66 0.36
N VAL A 1225 -25.34 -31.10 -0.84
CA VAL A 1225 -24.90 -30.22 -1.93
C VAL A 1225 -26.06 -29.33 -2.35
N LYS A 1226 -26.01 -28.06 -1.96
CA LYS A 1226 -27.05 -27.06 -2.20
C LYS A 1226 -26.96 -26.47 -3.60
N LYS A 1227 -25.74 -26.26 -4.09
CA LYS A 1227 -25.48 -25.67 -5.41
C LYS A 1227 -24.10 -26.07 -5.94
N ILE A 1228 -23.97 -26.28 -7.25
CA ILE A 1228 -22.70 -26.39 -7.97
C ILE A 1228 -22.55 -25.15 -8.87
N SER A 1229 -21.40 -24.48 -8.83
CA SER A 1229 -21.15 -23.23 -9.58
C SER A 1229 -20.07 -23.37 -10.67
N VAL A 1230 -19.70 -24.62 -11.02
CA VAL A 1230 -18.63 -24.94 -11.98
C VAL A 1230 -18.98 -26.10 -12.91
N GLU A 1231 -18.47 -26.03 -14.15
CA GLU A 1231 -18.63 -27.06 -15.18
C GLU A 1231 -17.28 -27.68 -15.60
N LYS A 1232 -17.33 -28.82 -16.30
CA LYS A 1232 -16.13 -29.53 -16.78
C LYS A 1232 -15.43 -28.76 -17.91
N GLY A 1233 -14.10 -28.63 -17.81
CA GLY A 1233 -13.27 -27.86 -18.73
C GLY A 1233 -13.19 -26.36 -18.39
N MET A 1234 -13.95 -25.89 -17.41
CA MET A 1234 -14.02 -24.48 -17.02
C MET A 1234 -12.73 -24.03 -16.32
N SER A 1235 -12.26 -22.82 -16.60
CA SER A 1235 -11.04 -22.26 -16.00
C SER A 1235 -11.39 -21.39 -14.80
N LEU A 1236 -10.61 -21.53 -13.72
CA LEU A 1236 -10.88 -20.93 -12.40
C LEU A 1236 -9.67 -20.15 -11.87
N GLU A 1237 -9.96 -19.08 -11.13
CA GLU A 1237 -9.04 -18.40 -10.23
C GLU A 1237 -9.08 -19.00 -8.81
N GLY A 1238 -8.17 -18.55 -7.93
CA GLY A 1238 -8.29 -18.82 -6.50
C GLY A 1238 -9.54 -18.18 -5.88
N ASP A 1239 -10.08 -18.82 -4.84
CA ASP A 1239 -11.33 -18.49 -4.15
C ASP A 1239 -12.62 -18.61 -5.00
N ASP A 1240 -12.58 -19.03 -6.27
CA ASP A 1240 -13.80 -19.27 -7.08
C ASP A 1240 -14.69 -20.36 -6.46
N LEU A 1241 -15.97 -20.08 -6.30
CA LEU A 1241 -16.93 -21.01 -5.69
C LEU A 1241 -17.11 -22.25 -6.58
N LEU A 1242 -16.76 -23.41 -6.03
CA LEU A 1242 -16.99 -24.71 -6.64
C LEU A 1242 -18.39 -25.21 -6.32
N VAL A 1243 -18.69 -25.32 -5.03
CA VAL A 1243 -19.86 -25.99 -4.47
C VAL A 1243 -20.28 -25.31 -3.16
N ASP A 1244 -21.57 -25.10 -2.95
CA ASP A 1244 -22.14 -24.80 -1.63
C ASP A 1244 -22.76 -26.08 -1.04
N VAL A 1245 -22.49 -26.33 0.24
CA VAL A 1245 -23.00 -27.45 1.05
C VAL A 1245 -23.73 -26.89 2.28
N GLU A 1246 -24.91 -27.43 2.57
CA GLU A 1246 -25.83 -27.03 3.66
C GLU A 1246 -25.99 -28.12 4.72
#